data_AF-A0A918YR57-F1
#
_entry.id   AF-A0A918YR57-F1
#
_cell.length_a   1.000
_cell.length_b   1.000
_cell.length_c   1.000
_cell.angle_alpha   90.00
_cell.angle_beta   90.00
_cell.angle_gamma   90.00
#
_symmetry.space_group_name_H-M   'P 1'
#
loop_
_entity.id
_entity.type
_entity.pdbx_description
1 polymer ?
#
loop_
_entity_poly.entity_id
_entity_poly.type
_entity_poly.pdbx_seq_one_letter_code
_entity_poly.pdbx_strand_id
1 'polypeptide(L)'
;MSKENAVSPLVVSLDDPAALDPAEVGAKAAVLARMRQAGFSVPDGWVFTARAMAAHTAGLDAATGEAVRARPLAGELAAAVETVAGRLPGALAVRSSGIDEDGARASHAGQYTTVLDVRGAAALGEALKSCWGSAFTDVVREYRAASGAEGDAPLAVLVQALVPADSAGVAFTVNPVTGNRDEVLVSAVPGLGERLVSGEVSPDEWAVPAAGGEPVNTSGRHGALNPEQACQVAGLAQQAARVLGGPTDIEWARAGGRLYLLQARPITAIADELPQPVEIPVDVPPGFWTKDSTHAPVPLLPMTRAMLEYNNTVLEDVCAEFGLLLKGMAFRTIGGWRYVGNVPLAPADVPDRIAACVQAVGEDRVGRALTEWREEQRPRFAERIARLRTADLGRLDDAALAAHLDEVVALHREGAEVHFRLVAAVSLALGRFGLFTTTALGWDQTRPFALLAGLSTESTGPARAMAQLAGLAAARLPEAADAAALRDLLRTDRQFAEAFETYRTAYGCRALQYELAAPTLAERPELILALLRDQLADGGGRGRDGAEVERERGQAVAAALDGLAPERAERLRALLADAEHAYPVREDNEHWTVSAPNALLRWAVLEAGERLVARGLLAAADQVFFLETDEVRTALLKGVDTRETVRRRRGEHRWALANPGPASHGERPGPPPSMDQLPAEVRETMGGFLWTLQHMNGASPAAPRTDAATVTGVPGSAGRATGTVRVVRDESEFDKIQAGDVLVCPITSPVWSVVFPGLAALVTDTGGALSHAAIIAREYGIPAVLATGDGTSALADGMVVTVDGTAGTVEIHAG
;
A
#
# COMPACT_ATOMS: atom_id res chain seq x y z
N MET A 1 20.91 57.40 -10.63
CA MET A 1 21.37 56.71 -11.85
C MET A 1 20.34 55.68 -12.21
N SER A 2 19.90 55.73 -13.47
CA SER A 2 18.76 55.04 -14.06
C SER A 2 18.91 53.51 -13.99
N LYS A 3 17.89 52.80 -13.50
CA LYS A 3 17.73 51.36 -13.76
C LYS A 3 17.33 51.19 -15.23
N GLU A 4 18.31 51.20 -16.13
CA GLU A 4 18.11 50.67 -17.48
C GLU A 4 17.83 49.17 -17.37
N ASN A 5 16.78 48.72 -18.07
CA ASN A 5 16.43 47.31 -18.29
C ASN A 5 17.63 46.56 -18.89
N ALA A 6 18.48 45.97 -18.05
CA ALA A 6 19.38 44.91 -18.51
C ALA A 6 18.50 43.70 -18.85
N VAL A 7 18.39 43.40 -20.13
CA VAL A 7 17.70 42.20 -20.64
C VAL A 7 18.44 40.98 -20.06
N SER A 8 17.75 40.17 -19.24
CA SER A 8 18.30 38.92 -18.71
C SER A 8 18.80 38.03 -19.86
N PRO A 9 20.02 37.48 -19.79
CA PRO A 9 20.60 36.66 -20.85
C PRO A 9 19.87 35.31 -20.99
N LEU A 10 20.03 34.66 -22.15
CA LEU A 10 19.41 33.35 -22.41
C LEU A 10 19.95 32.25 -21.49
N VAL A 11 21.18 32.42 -20.97
CA VAL A 11 21.79 31.49 -20.02
C VAL A 11 22.48 32.27 -18.91
N VAL A 12 22.30 31.81 -17.66
CA VAL A 12 22.96 32.36 -16.47
C VAL A 12 23.69 31.24 -15.71
N SER A 13 24.80 31.58 -15.04
CA SER A 13 25.45 30.66 -14.12
C SER A 13 24.72 30.67 -12.78
N LEU A 14 24.73 29.57 -12.02
CA LEU A 14 24.23 29.56 -10.64
C LEU A 14 24.96 30.54 -9.70
N ASP A 15 26.18 30.96 -10.05
CA ASP A 15 26.94 31.97 -9.31
C ASP A 15 26.55 33.42 -9.68
N ASP A 16 25.75 33.61 -10.72
CA ASP A 16 25.30 34.93 -11.17
C ASP A 16 24.15 35.45 -10.28
N PRO A 17 24.15 36.72 -9.84
CA PRO A 17 23.02 37.31 -9.12
C PRO A 17 21.66 37.18 -9.83
N ALA A 18 21.65 37.12 -11.17
CA ALA A 18 20.43 36.91 -11.96
C ALA A 18 19.80 35.52 -11.72
N ALA A 19 20.60 34.54 -11.29
CA ALA A 19 20.10 33.20 -10.95
C ALA A 19 19.30 33.16 -9.63
N LEU A 20 19.17 34.28 -8.91
CA LEU A 20 18.29 34.38 -7.74
C LEU A 20 16.84 34.76 -8.09
N ASP A 21 16.56 35.12 -9.34
CA ASP A 21 15.22 35.54 -9.76
C ASP A 21 14.37 34.33 -10.23
N PRO A 22 13.44 33.82 -9.40
CA PRO A 22 12.63 32.65 -9.76
C PRO A 22 11.75 32.89 -10.99
N ALA A 23 11.45 34.15 -11.36
CA ALA A 23 10.68 34.45 -12.57
C ALA A 23 11.46 34.22 -13.87
N GLU A 24 12.80 34.14 -13.80
CA GLU A 24 13.67 33.97 -14.97
C GLU A 24 14.29 32.57 -15.01
N VAL A 25 14.65 32.00 -13.85
CA VAL A 25 15.34 30.70 -13.75
C VAL A 25 14.47 29.56 -13.18
N GLY A 26 13.23 29.86 -12.79
CA GLY A 26 12.36 28.92 -12.10
C GLY A 26 12.75 28.69 -10.64
N ALA A 27 11.84 28.11 -9.87
CA ALA A 27 11.94 28.04 -8.42
C ALA A 27 13.12 27.18 -7.94
N LYS A 28 13.33 25.99 -8.53
CA LYS A 28 14.41 25.06 -8.15
C LYS A 28 15.79 25.69 -8.32
N ALA A 29 16.05 26.27 -9.49
CA ALA A 29 17.34 26.88 -9.77
C ALA A 29 17.62 28.11 -8.89
N ALA A 30 16.60 28.93 -8.62
CA ALA A 30 16.72 30.07 -7.72
C ALA A 30 17.07 29.65 -6.28
N VAL A 31 16.44 28.59 -5.78
CA VAL A 31 16.78 28.04 -4.46
C VAL A 31 18.21 27.53 -4.43
N LEU A 32 18.66 26.80 -5.46
CA LEU A 32 20.03 26.29 -5.53
C LEU A 32 21.09 27.40 -5.62
N ALA A 33 20.83 28.46 -6.38
CA ALA A 33 21.70 29.65 -6.41
C ALA A 33 21.82 30.29 -5.02
N ARG A 34 20.69 30.41 -4.30
CA ARG A 34 20.66 30.91 -2.92
C ARG A 34 21.43 30.00 -1.95
N MET A 35 21.27 28.68 -2.07
CA MET A 35 22.02 27.71 -1.25
C MET A 35 23.51 27.80 -1.50
N ARG A 36 23.92 27.94 -2.76
CA ARG A 36 25.32 28.08 -3.14
C ARG A 36 25.95 29.36 -2.57
N GLN A 37 25.24 30.49 -2.63
CA GLN A 37 25.67 31.75 -1.96
C GLN A 37 25.76 31.62 -0.43
N ALA A 38 24.95 30.75 0.17
CA ALA A 38 25.01 30.44 1.59
C ALA A 38 26.13 29.44 1.97
N GLY A 39 26.96 29.02 1.02
CA GLY A 39 28.14 28.17 1.24
C GLY A 39 27.88 26.66 1.13
N PHE A 40 26.71 26.24 0.65
CA PHE A 40 26.42 24.83 0.42
C PHE A 40 27.23 24.29 -0.76
N SER A 41 27.63 23.03 -0.67
CA SER A 41 28.25 22.32 -1.79
C SER A 41 27.18 21.95 -2.82
N VAL A 42 26.80 22.89 -3.68
CA VAL A 42 25.90 22.66 -4.82
C VAL A 42 26.74 22.36 -6.07
N PRO A 43 26.43 21.34 -6.89
CA PRO A 43 27.15 21.10 -8.14
C PRO A 43 27.16 22.33 -9.06
N ASP A 44 28.28 22.56 -9.74
CA ASP A 44 28.40 23.64 -10.72
C ASP A 44 27.31 23.50 -11.80
N GLY A 45 26.67 24.62 -12.12
CA GLY A 45 25.53 24.60 -13.03
C GLY A 45 25.23 25.93 -13.70
N TRP A 46 24.48 25.80 -14.78
CA TRP A 46 23.99 26.87 -15.64
C TRP A 46 22.49 26.69 -15.86
N VAL A 47 21.76 27.78 -15.98
CA VAL A 47 20.32 27.77 -16.23
C VAL A 47 20.04 28.40 -17.58
N PHE A 48 19.38 27.64 -18.45
CA PHE A 48 18.72 28.19 -19.62
C PHE A 48 17.41 28.82 -19.17
N THR A 49 17.32 30.15 -19.26
CA THR A 49 16.23 30.92 -18.65
C THR A 49 14.91 30.66 -19.38
N ALA A 50 13.79 31.08 -18.77
CA ALA A 50 12.48 31.04 -19.44
C ALA A 50 12.48 31.79 -20.79
N ARG A 51 13.36 32.78 -20.96
CA ARG A 51 13.57 33.47 -22.24
C ARG A 51 14.21 32.59 -23.30
N ALA A 52 15.07 31.65 -22.93
CA ALA A 52 15.63 30.68 -23.86
C ALA A 52 14.53 29.80 -24.47
N MET A 53 13.57 29.36 -23.66
CA MET A 53 12.38 28.67 -24.14
C MET A 53 11.58 29.57 -25.08
N ALA A 54 11.25 30.79 -24.66
CA ALA A 54 10.47 31.73 -25.47
C ALA A 54 11.15 32.03 -26.83
N ALA A 55 12.47 32.16 -26.86
CA ALA A 55 13.24 32.36 -28.08
C ALA A 55 13.20 31.12 -29.00
N HIS A 56 13.26 29.91 -28.41
CA HIS A 56 13.17 28.66 -29.16
C HIS A 56 11.77 28.44 -29.76
N THR A 57 10.72 28.80 -29.02
CA THR A 57 9.33 28.60 -29.46
C THR A 57 8.79 29.73 -30.32
N ALA A 58 9.50 30.86 -30.41
CA ALA A 58 9.08 32.03 -31.20
C ALA A 58 8.82 31.67 -32.67
N GLY A 59 7.63 32.02 -33.16
CA GLY A 59 7.22 31.81 -34.55
C GLY A 59 6.82 30.37 -34.90
N LEU A 60 6.53 29.51 -33.93
CA LEU A 60 5.82 28.24 -34.18
C LEU A 60 4.33 28.51 -34.39
N ASP A 61 3.75 27.94 -35.47
CA ASP A 61 2.31 28.06 -35.78
C ASP A 61 1.43 27.37 -34.73
N ALA A 62 1.92 26.26 -34.15
CA ALA A 62 1.34 25.60 -32.99
C ALA A 62 2.47 25.11 -32.07
N ALA A 63 2.50 25.61 -30.83
CA ALA A 63 3.46 25.18 -29.83
C ALA A 63 2.99 23.87 -29.18
N THR A 64 3.15 22.75 -29.90
CA THR A 64 2.99 21.40 -29.33
C THR A 64 4.34 20.89 -28.84
N GLY A 65 4.32 19.98 -27.85
CA GLY A 65 5.56 19.39 -27.34
C GLY A 65 6.39 18.67 -28.43
N GLU A 66 5.75 18.20 -29.50
CA GLU A 66 6.42 17.60 -30.67
C GLU A 66 7.09 18.66 -31.54
N ALA A 67 6.41 19.77 -31.85
CA ALA A 67 6.96 20.87 -32.64
C ALA A 67 8.18 21.51 -31.95
N VAL A 68 8.14 21.65 -30.62
CA VAL A 68 9.25 22.16 -29.81
C VAL A 68 10.47 21.23 -29.85
N ARG A 69 10.24 19.91 -29.81
CA ARG A 69 11.29 18.89 -29.88
C ARG A 69 11.93 18.78 -31.27
N ALA A 70 11.12 18.90 -32.32
CA ALA A 70 11.55 18.80 -33.71
C ALA A 70 12.34 20.03 -34.18
N ARG A 71 12.10 21.20 -33.60
CA ARG A 71 12.77 22.44 -34.01
C ARG A 71 14.27 22.40 -33.65
N PRO A 72 15.18 22.66 -34.60
CA PRO A 72 16.61 22.75 -34.29
C PRO A 72 16.93 23.99 -33.46
N LEU A 73 17.90 23.86 -32.55
CA LEU A 73 18.48 25.01 -31.84
C LEU A 73 19.30 25.84 -32.84
N ALA A 74 19.17 27.17 -32.79
CA ALA A 74 19.84 28.07 -33.72
C ALA A 74 20.38 29.33 -33.03
N GLY A 75 21.28 30.04 -33.72
CA GLY A 75 21.80 31.34 -33.29
C GLY A 75 22.47 31.31 -31.92
N GLU A 76 22.12 32.30 -31.08
CA GLU A 76 22.69 32.47 -29.74
C GLU A 76 22.45 31.26 -28.82
N LEU A 77 21.33 30.56 -29.00
CA LEU A 77 20.98 29.40 -28.17
C LEU A 77 21.87 28.19 -28.47
N ALA A 78 22.18 27.93 -29.75
CA ALA A 78 23.11 26.88 -30.13
C ALA A 78 24.53 27.16 -29.62
N ALA A 79 24.99 28.41 -29.72
CA ALA A 79 26.29 28.83 -29.17
C ALA A 79 26.35 28.71 -27.64
N ALA A 80 25.25 29.00 -26.96
CA ALA A 80 25.13 28.83 -25.52
C ALA A 80 25.23 27.35 -25.10
N VAL A 81 24.60 26.42 -25.82
CA VAL A 81 24.70 24.98 -25.56
C VAL A 81 26.15 24.49 -25.67
N GLU A 82 26.85 24.87 -26.74
CA GLU A 82 28.28 24.55 -26.91
C GLU A 82 29.13 25.09 -25.76
N THR A 83 28.86 26.34 -25.35
CA THR A 83 29.59 26.99 -24.26
C THR A 83 29.36 26.29 -22.92
N VAL A 84 28.11 25.94 -22.58
CA VAL A 84 27.78 25.26 -21.31
C VAL A 84 28.37 23.85 -21.29
N ALA A 85 28.23 23.10 -22.39
CA ALA A 85 28.78 21.75 -22.52
C ALA A 85 30.32 21.74 -22.42
N GLY A 86 31.00 22.78 -22.90
CA GLY A 86 32.46 22.91 -22.77
C GLY A 86 32.94 23.37 -21.39
N ARG A 87 32.08 24.00 -20.59
CA ARG A 87 32.42 24.51 -19.24
C ARG A 87 32.18 23.50 -18.13
N LEU A 88 31.16 22.65 -18.27
CA LEU A 88 30.84 21.64 -17.26
C LEU A 88 31.58 20.33 -17.54
N PRO A 89 32.26 19.74 -16.55
CA PRO A 89 33.02 18.51 -16.75
C PRO A 89 32.10 17.29 -16.78
N GLY A 90 32.46 16.30 -17.60
CA GLY A 90 31.88 14.95 -17.54
C GLY A 90 30.43 14.87 -18.03
N ALA A 91 29.64 14.05 -17.34
CA ALA A 91 28.22 13.88 -17.62
C ALA A 91 27.39 14.96 -16.94
N LEU A 92 26.24 15.30 -17.53
CA LEU A 92 25.37 16.39 -17.07
C LEU A 92 24.01 15.85 -16.61
N ALA A 93 23.44 16.52 -15.61
CA ALA A 93 22.05 16.42 -15.21
C ALA A 93 21.27 17.62 -15.75
N VAL A 94 20.25 17.37 -16.55
CA VAL A 94 19.39 18.39 -17.19
C VAL A 94 18.00 18.31 -16.57
N ARG A 95 17.65 19.30 -15.75
CA ARG A 95 16.46 19.32 -14.91
C ARG A 95 15.56 20.50 -15.28
N SER A 96 14.27 20.24 -15.42
CA SER A 96 13.25 21.29 -15.55
C SER A 96 13.12 22.10 -14.25
N SER A 97 13.00 23.42 -14.40
CA SER A 97 12.82 24.39 -13.32
C SER A 97 11.66 25.32 -13.70
N GLY A 98 10.45 24.95 -13.29
CA GLY A 98 9.22 25.68 -13.56
C GLY A 98 9.11 26.94 -12.69
N ILE A 99 8.44 27.96 -13.24
CA ILE A 99 8.12 29.19 -12.51
C ILE A 99 6.91 28.98 -11.58
N ASP A 100 6.01 28.05 -11.93
CA ASP A 100 4.78 27.74 -11.20
C ASP A 100 4.84 26.41 -10.41
N GLU A 101 6.04 25.79 -10.31
CA GLU A 101 6.20 24.46 -9.68
C GLU A 101 6.07 24.46 -8.14
N ASP A 102 6.26 25.62 -7.47
CA ASP A 102 6.40 25.71 -6.00
C ASP A 102 5.45 26.76 -5.35
N GLY A 103 4.18 26.76 -5.75
CA GLY A 103 3.14 27.58 -5.11
C GLY A 103 2.72 27.09 -3.72
N ALA A 104 2.27 28.01 -2.85
CA ALA A 104 1.90 27.73 -1.45
C ALA A 104 0.69 26.77 -1.25
N ARG A 105 0.13 26.17 -2.31
CA ARG A 105 -1.08 25.33 -2.26
C ARG A 105 -0.97 23.97 -2.97
N ALA A 106 0.15 23.66 -3.64
CA ALA A 106 0.37 22.35 -4.23
C ALA A 106 1.85 22.15 -4.60
N SER A 107 2.41 20.98 -4.26
CA SER A 107 3.76 20.57 -4.66
C SER A 107 3.64 19.60 -5.85
N HIS A 108 4.05 20.04 -7.04
CA HIS A 108 3.90 19.25 -8.27
C HIS A 108 5.16 18.42 -8.57
N ALA A 109 5.32 17.32 -7.84
CA ALA A 109 6.38 16.36 -8.13
C ALA A 109 6.06 15.54 -9.40
N GLY A 110 7.02 15.41 -10.31
CA GLY A 110 7.02 14.39 -11.38
C GLY A 110 6.37 14.74 -12.72
N GLN A 111 5.88 15.97 -12.93
CA GLN A 111 5.19 16.34 -14.19
C GLN A 111 6.12 16.80 -15.32
N TYR A 112 7.32 17.27 -15.00
CA TYR A 112 8.29 17.76 -15.97
C TYR A 112 9.49 16.81 -16.15
N THR A 113 10.06 16.79 -17.34
CA THR A 113 11.15 15.86 -17.68
C THR A 113 12.46 16.25 -16.99
N THR A 114 13.21 15.24 -16.54
CA THR A 114 14.63 15.31 -16.15
C THR A 114 15.40 14.29 -16.99
N VAL A 115 16.61 14.64 -17.42
CA VAL A 115 17.49 13.77 -18.21
C VAL A 115 18.86 13.72 -17.56
N LEU A 116 19.34 12.53 -17.20
CA LEU A 116 20.66 12.31 -16.62
C LEU A 116 21.65 11.72 -17.63
N ASP A 117 22.92 11.66 -17.25
CA ASP A 117 24.07 11.17 -18.05
C ASP A 117 24.21 11.80 -19.45
N VAL A 118 23.86 13.09 -19.57
CA VAL A 118 23.94 13.83 -20.83
C VAL A 118 25.38 14.22 -21.13
N ARG A 119 25.90 13.83 -22.31
CA ARG A 119 27.32 14.03 -22.68
C ARG A 119 27.47 14.77 -23.99
N GLY A 120 28.18 15.90 -23.95
CA GLY A 120 28.47 16.74 -25.12
C GLY A 120 27.31 17.66 -25.54
N ALA A 121 27.61 18.62 -26.41
CA ALA A 121 26.68 19.68 -26.80
C ALA A 121 25.44 19.17 -27.54
N ALA A 122 25.59 18.18 -28.42
CA ALA A 122 24.48 17.61 -29.17
C ALA A 122 23.43 16.97 -28.24
N ALA A 123 23.85 16.13 -27.30
CA ALA A 123 22.95 15.49 -26.33
C ALA A 123 22.32 16.52 -25.38
N LEU A 124 23.06 17.56 -24.98
CA LEU A 124 22.53 18.66 -24.18
C LEU A 124 21.42 19.42 -24.93
N GLY A 125 21.62 19.65 -26.23
CA GLY A 125 20.59 20.26 -27.07
C GLY A 125 19.29 19.46 -27.13
N GLU A 126 19.39 18.13 -27.29
CA GLU A 126 18.22 17.25 -27.28
C GLU A 126 17.53 17.21 -25.90
N ALA A 127 18.31 17.15 -24.81
CA ALA A 127 17.77 17.15 -23.46
C ALA A 127 17.02 18.45 -23.13
N LEU A 128 17.55 19.61 -23.55
CA LEU A 128 16.88 20.92 -23.40
C LEU A 128 15.52 20.95 -24.12
N LYS A 129 15.51 20.52 -25.38
CA LYS A 129 14.27 20.45 -26.18
C LYS A 129 13.26 19.47 -25.57
N SER A 130 13.72 18.36 -24.99
CA SER A 130 12.86 17.41 -24.28
C SER A 130 12.21 18.05 -23.06
N CYS A 131 13.00 18.76 -22.24
CA CYS A 131 12.49 19.50 -21.07
C CYS A 131 11.46 20.56 -21.49
N TRP A 132 11.75 21.41 -22.48
CA TRP A 132 10.79 22.40 -22.96
C TRP A 132 9.54 21.77 -23.58
N GLY A 133 9.68 20.68 -24.32
CA GLY A 133 8.56 19.93 -24.89
C GLY A 133 7.58 19.41 -23.83
N SER A 134 8.06 19.09 -22.62
CA SER A 134 7.23 18.63 -21.51
C SER A 134 6.25 19.69 -20.99
N ALA A 135 6.52 20.98 -21.22
CA ALA A 135 5.66 22.09 -20.80
C ALA A 135 4.36 22.22 -21.63
N PHE A 136 4.28 21.55 -22.78
CA PHE A 136 3.17 21.68 -23.75
C PHE A 136 2.28 20.43 -23.82
N THR A 137 2.08 19.76 -22.69
CA THR A 137 1.15 18.62 -22.57
C THR A 137 -0.23 19.07 -22.13
N ASP A 138 -1.28 18.34 -22.50
CA ASP A 138 -2.66 18.66 -22.11
C ASP A 138 -2.83 18.69 -20.59
N VAL A 139 -2.12 17.83 -19.86
CA VAL A 139 -2.09 17.78 -18.39
C VAL A 139 -1.59 19.11 -17.79
N VAL A 140 -0.49 19.66 -18.32
CA VAL A 140 0.06 20.94 -17.85
C VAL A 140 -0.88 22.11 -18.20
N ARG A 141 -1.59 22.04 -19.34
CA ARG A 141 -2.55 23.06 -19.76
C ARG A 141 -3.83 23.05 -18.93
N GLU A 142 -4.40 21.87 -18.69
CA GLU A 142 -5.58 21.70 -17.83
C GLU A 142 -5.30 22.16 -16.40
N TYR A 143 -4.11 21.84 -15.86
CA TYR A 143 -3.67 22.33 -14.55
C TYR A 143 -3.57 23.86 -14.49
N ARG A 144 -2.96 24.50 -15.48
CA ARG A 144 -2.86 25.97 -15.54
C ARG A 144 -4.23 26.63 -15.62
N ALA A 145 -5.13 26.06 -16.43
CA ALA A 145 -6.51 26.51 -16.52
C ALA A 145 -7.24 26.40 -15.17
N ALA A 146 -7.06 25.28 -14.45
CA ALA A 146 -7.62 25.09 -13.10
C ALA A 146 -7.05 26.07 -12.07
N SER A 147 -5.80 26.53 -12.26
CA SER A 147 -5.11 27.49 -11.39
C SER A 147 -5.38 28.96 -11.77
N GLY A 148 -6.18 29.21 -12.81
CA GLY A 148 -6.49 30.56 -13.31
C GLY A 148 -5.35 31.23 -14.09
N ALA A 149 -4.33 30.47 -14.50
CA ALA A 149 -3.22 30.97 -15.31
C ALA A 149 -3.53 30.80 -16.82
N GLU A 150 -3.38 31.88 -17.59
CA GLU A 150 -3.56 31.86 -19.05
C GLU A 150 -2.23 31.57 -19.78
N GLY A 151 -2.29 30.88 -20.93
CA GLY A 151 -1.14 30.61 -21.80
C GLY A 151 -0.24 29.42 -21.41
N ASP A 152 0.79 29.13 -22.21
CA ASP A 152 1.75 28.05 -21.97
C ASP A 152 2.73 28.39 -20.82
N ALA A 153 3.27 27.37 -20.15
CA ALA A 153 4.16 27.56 -18.99
C ALA A 153 5.57 28.03 -19.39
N PRO A 154 6.04 29.20 -18.94
CA PRO A 154 7.45 29.54 -19.08
C PRO A 154 8.29 28.59 -18.22
N LEU A 155 9.20 27.84 -18.85
CA LEU A 155 10.01 26.79 -18.24
C LEU A 155 11.50 27.07 -18.45
N ALA A 156 12.22 27.23 -17.34
CA ALA A 156 13.67 27.25 -17.35
C ALA A 156 14.23 25.82 -17.24
N VAL A 157 15.49 25.63 -17.65
CA VAL A 157 16.17 24.33 -17.57
C VAL A 157 17.51 24.51 -16.89
N LEU A 158 17.67 23.84 -15.74
CA LEU A 158 18.90 23.76 -14.97
C LEU A 158 19.80 22.64 -15.51
N VAL A 159 21.05 22.96 -15.80
CA VAL A 159 22.07 22.03 -16.27
C VAL A 159 23.19 22.01 -15.24
N GLN A 160 23.43 20.87 -14.62
CA GLN A 160 24.46 20.69 -13.60
C GLN A 160 25.44 19.58 -13.97
N ALA A 161 26.67 19.67 -13.48
CA ALA A 161 27.57 18.52 -13.48
C ALA A 161 26.95 17.36 -12.69
N LEU A 162 26.89 16.18 -13.28
CA LEU A 162 26.36 14.98 -12.64
C LEU A 162 27.34 14.50 -11.56
N VAL A 163 26.87 14.39 -10.33
CA VAL A 163 27.67 13.88 -9.21
C VAL A 163 27.77 12.35 -9.33
N PRO A 164 28.98 11.76 -9.40
CA PRO A 164 29.15 10.30 -9.40
C PRO A 164 28.97 9.78 -7.97
N ALA A 165 27.72 9.70 -7.53
CA ALA A 165 27.37 9.44 -6.14
C ALA A 165 27.69 8.00 -5.74
N ASP A 166 28.38 7.83 -4.60
CA ASP A 166 28.52 6.56 -3.89
C ASP A 166 27.20 6.21 -3.17
N SER A 167 26.52 7.25 -2.68
CA SER A 167 25.18 7.18 -2.07
C SER A 167 24.44 8.49 -2.35
N ALA A 168 23.13 8.42 -2.49
CA ALA A 168 22.28 9.58 -2.70
C ALA A 168 20.92 9.36 -2.04
N GLY A 169 20.14 10.42 -1.89
CA GLY A 169 18.89 10.29 -1.19
C GLY A 169 18.10 11.57 -1.06
N VAL A 170 17.07 11.49 -0.22
CA VAL A 170 16.29 12.63 0.25
C VAL A 170 16.42 12.75 1.77
N ALA A 171 16.24 13.96 2.29
CA ALA A 171 16.09 14.16 3.73
C ALA A 171 15.01 15.18 4.03
N PHE A 172 14.20 14.89 5.03
CA PHE A 172 13.11 15.73 5.49
C PHE A 172 13.39 16.20 6.90
N THR A 173 13.47 17.51 7.08
CA THR A 173 13.69 18.11 8.41
C THR A 173 12.48 18.01 9.35
N VAL A 174 11.40 17.39 8.87
CA VAL A 174 10.25 16.96 9.64
C VAL A 174 9.86 15.60 9.08
N ASN A 175 9.60 14.62 9.94
CA ASN A 175 9.18 13.30 9.48
C ASN A 175 7.83 13.43 8.72
N PRO A 176 7.76 13.07 7.43
CA PRO A 176 6.55 13.21 6.62
C PRO A 176 5.43 12.24 7.00
N VAL A 177 5.74 11.15 7.71
CA VAL A 177 4.78 10.13 8.17
C VAL A 177 4.19 10.49 9.52
N THR A 178 5.04 10.82 10.49
CA THR A 178 4.60 11.09 11.88
C THR A 178 4.38 12.58 12.15
N GLY A 179 4.95 13.43 11.31
CA GLY A 179 5.07 14.87 11.54
C GLY A 179 6.14 15.26 12.56
N ASN A 180 6.91 14.32 13.11
CA ASN A 180 7.86 14.65 14.16
C ASN A 180 8.89 15.71 13.69
N ARG A 181 8.94 16.86 14.39
CA ARG A 181 9.89 17.96 14.13
C ARG A 181 11.18 17.82 14.92
N ASP A 182 11.20 16.92 15.90
CA ASP A 182 12.35 16.64 16.74
C ASP A 182 13.28 15.59 16.12
N GLU A 183 13.04 15.21 14.87
CA GLU A 183 13.90 14.32 14.09
C GLU A 183 13.98 14.75 12.62
N VAL A 184 15.06 14.34 11.97
CA VAL A 184 15.26 14.44 10.54
C VAL A 184 15.17 13.03 9.98
N LEU A 185 14.24 12.80 9.05
CA LEU A 185 14.16 11.54 8.32
C LEU A 185 15.13 11.60 7.13
N VAL A 186 16.08 10.69 7.07
CA VAL A 186 17.04 10.56 5.98
C VAL A 186 16.79 9.25 5.25
N SER A 187 16.41 9.33 3.98
CA SER A 187 16.22 8.17 3.10
C SER A 187 17.39 8.11 2.13
N ALA A 188 18.08 6.96 2.04
CA ALA A 188 19.31 6.81 1.29
C ALA A 188 19.32 5.55 0.41
N VAL A 189 19.92 5.64 -0.77
CA VAL A 189 20.20 4.50 -1.65
C VAL A 189 21.68 4.48 -2.06
N PRO A 190 22.28 3.32 -2.32
CA PRO A 190 23.59 3.24 -2.96
C PRO A 190 23.54 3.77 -4.40
N GLY A 191 24.57 4.50 -4.84
CA GLY A 191 24.63 5.04 -6.20
C GLY A 191 23.80 6.31 -6.42
N LEU A 192 23.24 6.46 -7.63
CA LEU A 192 22.46 7.64 -8.04
C LEU A 192 21.04 7.62 -7.47
N GLY A 193 20.54 8.80 -7.05
CA GLY A 193 19.24 8.96 -6.38
C GLY A 193 18.01 8.97 -7.29
N GLU A 194 18.17 8.88 -8.61
CA GLU A 194 17.04 8.89 -9.56
C GLU A 194 16.05 7.75 -9.28
N ARG A 195 16.57 6.54 -9.03
CA ARG A 195 15.78 5.34 -8.72
C ARG A 195 14.98 5.46 -7.42
N LEU A 196 15.41 6.33 -6.50
CA LEU A 196 14.66 6.63 -5.28
C LEU A 196 13.50 7.59 -5.56
N VAL A 197 13.74 8.64 -6.34
CA VAL A 197 12.73 9.65 -6.67
C VAL A 197 11.67 9.11 -7.65
N SER A 198 12.02 8.14 -8.49
CA SER A 198 11.07 7.43 -9.35
C SER A 198 10.29 6.31 -8.66
N GLY A 199 10.61 6.01 -7.38
CA GLY A 199 9.95 4.97 -6.59
C GLY A 199 10.29 3.53 -7.01
N GLU A 200 11.44 3.33 -7.67
CA GLU A 200 11.90 2.03 -8.17
C GLU A 200 12.78 1.25 -7.19
N VAL A 201 13.21 1.91 -6.11
CA VAL A 201 14.03 1.32 -5.06
C VAL A 201 13.58 1.84 -3.71
N SER A 202 13.23 0.91 -2.82
CA SER A 202 13.02 1.20 -1.41
C SER A 202 14.33 1.59 -0.67
N PRO A 203 14.42 2.76 -0.01
CA PRO A 203 15.65 3.28 0.63
C PRO A 203 16.01 2.65 2.00
N ASP A 204 17.26 2.85 2.44
CA ASP A 204 17.65 2.83 3.85
C ASP A 204 17.06 4.06 4.54
N GLU A 205 16.33 3.90 5.64
CA GLU A 205 15.74 5.02 6.38
C GLU A 205 16.35 5.20 7.76
N TRP A 206 16.71 6.44 8.06
CA TRP A 206 17.31 6.85 9.32
C TRP A 206 16.48 7.96 9.95
N ALA A 207 15.98 7.73 11.16
CA ALA A 207 15.44 8.76 12.02
C ALA A 207 16.59 9.33 12.87
N VAL A 208 16.96 10.59 12.61
CA VAL A 208 18.07 11.26 13.30
C VAL A 208 17.51 12.33 14.23
N PRO A 209 17.70 12.24 15.56
CA PRO A 209 17.22 13.26 16.50
C PRO A 209 17.77 14.66 16.19
N ALA A 210 16.88 15.64 16.07
CA ALA A 210 17.24 17.00 15.64
C ALA A 210 18.14 17.73 16.65
N ALA A 211 18.00 17.41 17.94
CA ALA A 211 18.82 17.94 19.03
C ALA A 211 20.20 17.26 19.16
N GLY A 212 20.51 16.29 18.30
CA GLY A 212 21.65 15.38 18.46
C GLY A 212 21.28 14.18 19.33
N GLY A 213 21.73 13.00 18.93
CA GLY A 213 21.42 11.72 19.56
C GLY A 213 21.88 10.55 18.70
N GLU A 214 21.64 9.33 19.16
CA GLU A 214 21.92 8.13 18.38
C GLU A 214 20.88 7.98 17.25
N PRO A 215 21.30 7.95 15.98
CA PRO A 215 20.37 7.81 14.87
C PRO A 215 19.84 6.37 14.84
N VAL A 216 18.53 6.23 14.65
CA VAL A 216 17.87 4.93 14.57
C VAL A 216 17.62 4.60 13.12
N ASN A 217 18.12 3.46 12.65
CA ASN A 217 17.76 2.94 11.35
C ASN A 217 16.38 2.30 11.44
N THR A 218 15.37 2.95 10.88
CA THR A 218 13.97 2.52 10.98
C THR A 218 13.62 1.43 9.98
N SER A 219 14.37 1.31 8.87
CA SER A 219 14.14 0.26 7.88
C SER A 219 14.77 -1.08 8.25
N GLY A 220 15.74 -1.10 9.18
CA GLY A 220 16.55 -2.27 9.54
C GLY A 220 17.53 -2.68 8.43
N ARG A 221 17.74 -1.83 7.42
CA ARG A 221 18.60 -2.11 6.26
C ARG A 221 19.92 -1.37 6.38
N HIS A 222 21.00 -1.99 5.91
CA HIS A 222 22.33 -1.41 5.97
C HIS A 222 23.00 -1.50 4.60
N GLY A 223 23.50 -0.36 4.09
CA GLY A 223 24.36 -0.37 2.91
C GLY A 223 24.60 0.98 2.26
N ALA A 224 23.66 1.92 2.35
CA ALA A 224 23.80 3.25 1.74
C ALA A 224 24.55 4.23 2.65
N LEU A 225 24.25 4.22 3.94
CA LEU A 225 24.86 5.08 4.96
C LEU A 225 25.19 4.29 6.23
N ASN A 226 26.17 4.79 6.98
CA ASN A 226 26.38 4.42 8.38
C ASN A 226 25.78 5.50 9.33
N PRO A 227 25.66 5.24 10.65
CA PRO A 227 25.10 6.20 11.62
C PRO A 227 25.72 7.60 11.54
N GLU A 228 27.04 7.68 11.45
CA GLU A 228 27.76 8.96 11.37
C GLU A 228 27.40 9.75 10.10
N GLN A 229 27.29 9.05 8.97
CA GLN A 229 26.93 9.65 7.69
C GLN A 229 25.46 10.09 7.66
N ALA A 230 24.55 9.34 8.28
CA ALA A 230 23.16 9.75 8.46
C ALA A 230 23.08 11.08 9.25
N CYS A 231 23.86 11.21 10.32
CA CYS A 231 23.97 12.47 11.08
C CYS A 231 24.54 13.62 10.23
N GLN A 232 25.52 13.36 9.35
CA GLN A 232 26.05 14.39 8.45
C GLN A 232 24.99 14.90 7.46
N VAL A 233 24.20 14.01 6.88
CA VAL A 233 23.09 14.36 5.98
C VAL A 233 22.00 15.12 6.74
N ALA A 234 21.64 14.66 7.94
CA ALA A 234 20.67 15.37 8.78
C ALA A 234 21.14 16.79 9.11
N GLY A 235 22.42 16.96 9.42
CA GLY A 235 23.04 18.27 9.63
C GLY A 235 22.95 19.18 8.40
N LEU A 236 23.17 18.64 7.19
CA LEU A 236 22.99 19.37 5.93
C LEU A 236 21.54 19.85 5.76
N ALA A 237 20.56 18.98 6.00
CA ALA A 237 19.14 19.29 5.89
C ALA A 237 18.73 20.40 6.88
N GLN A 238 19.17 20.31 8.13
CA GLN A 238 18.90 21.34 9.15
C GLN A 238 19.55 22.68 8.83
N GLN A 239 20.75 22.68 8.22
CA GLN A 239 21.38 23.92 7.75
C GLN A 239 20.55 24.52 6.60
N ALA A 240 20.10 23.71 5.64
CA ALA A 240 19.27 24.18 4.53
C ALA A 240 17.95 24.79 5.03
N ALA A 241 17.27 24.12 5.97
CA ALA A 241 16.06 24.62 6.61
C ALA A 241 16.26 25.97 7.31
N ARG A 242 17.41 26.18 7.97
CA ARG A 242 17.75 27.49 8.57
C ARG A 242 17.91 28.58 7.53
N VAL A 243 18.48 28.28 6.37
CA VAL A 243 18.65 29.25 5.28
C VAL A 243 17.33 29.57 4.58
N LEU A 244 16.45 28.57 4.41
CA LEU A 244 15.12 28.75 3.81
C LEU A 244 14.07 29.31 4.77
N GLY A 245 14.30 29.22 6.08
CA GLY A 245 13.43 29.80 7.10
C GLY A 245 12.26 28.92 7.52
N GLY A 246 12.34 27.60 7.32
CA GLY A 246 11.27 26.66 7.69
C GLY A 246 11.60 25.20 7.36
N PRO A 247 10.68 24.26 7.65
CA PRO A 247 10.81 22.86 7.24
C PRO A 247 11.15 22.75 5.76
N THR A 248 12.14 21.92 5.47
CA THR A 248 12.74 21.76 4.14
C THR A 248 12.95 20.28 3.84
N ASP A 249 12.59 19.92 2.60
CA ASP A 249 13.02 18.70 1.93
C ASP A 249 14.34 19.00 1.20
N ILE A 250 15.27 18.06 1.17
CA ILE A 250 16.47 18.18 0.35
C ILE A 250 16.69 16.91 -0.46
N GLU A 251 17.19 17.05 -1.68
CA GLU A 251 17.87 15.98 -2.40
C GLU A 251 19.37 16.15 -2.21
N TRP A 252 20.06 15.06 -1.90
CA TRP A 252 21.48 15.06 -1.62
C TRP A 252 22.19 13.91 -2.32
N ALA A 253 23.48 14.10 -2.57
CA ALA A 253 24.38 13.05 -3.04
C ALA A 253 25.69 13.11 -2.28
N ARG A 254 26.33 11.96 -2.13
CA ARG A 254 27.65 11.83 -1.52
C ARG A 254 28.59 11.20 -2.51
N ALA A 255 29.73 11.84 -2.75
CA ALA A 255 30.77 11.32 -3.63
C ALA A 255 32.15 11.61 -3.02
N GLY A 256 32.99 10.58 -2.90
CA GLY A 256 34.35 10.73 -2.38
C GLY A 256 34.40 11.31 -0.96
N GLY A 257 33.41 10.97 -0.12
CA GLY A 257 33.29 11.45 1.25
C GLY A 257 32.73 12.87 1.42
N ARG A 258 32.38 13.57 0.33
CA ARG A 258 31.78 14.91 0.36
C ARG A 258 30.28 14.84 0.07
N LEU A 259 29.49 15.63 0.81
CA LEU A 259 28.06 15.82 0.57
C LEU A 259 27.82 16.98 -0.42
N TYR A 260 26.88 16.75 -1.33
CA TYR A 260 26.39 17.71 -2.30
C TYR A 260 24.88 17.90 -2.12
N LEU A 261 24.44 19.15 -2.14
CA LEU A 261 23.03 19.51 -2.17
C LEU A 261 22.59 19.58 -3.63
N LEU A 262 21.68 18.69 -4.04
CA LEU A 262 21.19 18.60 -5.41
C LEU A 262 19.89 19.39 -5.60
N GLN A 263 19.07 19.49 -4.55
CA GLN A 263 17.84 20.26 -4.51
C GLN A 263 17.47 20.59 -3.07
N ALA A 264 16.72 21.67 -2.85
CA ALA A 264 16.08 21.97 -1.57
C ALA A 264 14.73 22.64 -1.82
N ARG A 265 13.68 22.21 -1.13
CA ARG A 265 12.35 22.87 -1.22
C ARG A 265 11.71 22.99 0.17
N PRO A 266 10.92 24.04 0.41
CA PRO A 266 10.10 24.11 1.62
C PRO A 266 9.08 22.97 1.66
N ILE A 267 8.89 22.35 2.83
CA ILE A 267 7.82 21.35 3.01
C ILE A 267 6.50 22.09 3.24
N THR A 268 5.68 22.19 2.19
CA THR A 268 4.38 22.90 2.20
C THR A 268 3.26 22.04 2.77
N ALA A 269 3.33 20.71 2.66
CA ALA A 269 2.36 19.78 3.23
C ALA A 269 2.36 19.74 4.77
N ILE A 270 3.46 20.18 5.40
CA ILE A 270 3.63 20.26 6.87
C ILE A 270 3.56 21.73 7.35
N ALA A 271 2.92 22.60 6.55
CA ALA A 271 2.62 23.98 6.94
C ALA A 271 1.60 24.08 8.08
N ASP A 272 0.84 23.01 8.34
CA ASP A 272 0.12 22.87 9.62
C ASP A 272 1.15 22.61 10.73
N GLU A 273 1.27 23.52 11.70
CA GLU A 273 1.82 23.17 13.01
C GLU A 273 1.12 21.92 13.51
N LEU A 274 1.83 20.80 13.55
CA LEU A 274 1.23 19.56 13.99
C LEU A 274 0.73 19.73 15.40
N PRO A 275 -0.54 19.37 15.67
CA PRO A 275 -1.12 19.56 16.97
C PRO A 275 -0.30 18.83 18.02
N GLN A 276 -0.12 19.47 19.17
CA GLN A 276 0.52 18.86 20.33
C GLN A 276 -0.17 17.53 20.65
N PRO A 277 0.58 16.48 21.07
CA PRO A 277 -0.03 15.24 21.53
C PRO A 277 -1.10 15.51 22.59
N VAL A 278 -2.29 14.95 22.40
CA VAL A 278 -3.40 15.05 23.34
C VAL A 278 -3.57 13.68 23.98
N GLU A 279 -3.40 13.61 25.29
CA GLU A 279 -3.49 12.35 26.03
C GLU A 279 -4.88 11.72 25.91
N ILE A 280 -4.92 10.41 25.62
CA ILE A 280 -6.16 9.63 25.58
C ILE A 280 -6.24 8.78 26.85
N PRO A 281 -7.35 8.81 27.60
CA PRO A 281 -7.57 7.91 28.72
C PRO A 281 -7.43 6.43 28.33
N VAL A 282 -6.71 5.66 29.14
CA VAL A 282 -6.53 4.21 28.94
C VAL A 282 -7.49 3.46 29.86
N ASP A 283 -8.76 3.40 29.45
CA ASP A 283 -9.81 2.69 30.18
C ASP A 283 -9.91 1.24 29.69
N VAL A 284 -9.41 0.30 30.49
CA VAL A 284 -9.41 -1.13 30.18
C VAL A 284 -10.67 -1.79 30.76
N PRO A 285 -11.58 -2.32 29.93
CA PRO A 285 -12.76 -3.03 30.43
C PRO A 285 -12.38 -4.36 31.10
N PRO A 286 -13.22 -4.90 32.01
CA PRO A 286 -13.00 -6.23 32.58
C PRO A 286 -12.92 -7.31 31.48
N GLY A 287 -12.04 -8.30 31.67
CA GLY A 287 -11.84 -9.40 30.74
C GLY A 287 -10.41 -9.48 30.21
N PHE A 288 -10.18 -10.44 29.31
CA PHE A 288 -8.90 -10.61 28.61
C PHE A 288 -9.01 -10.01 27.21
N TRP A 289 -8.10 -9.08 26.91
CA TRP A 289 -8.08 -8.33 25.67
C TRP A 289 -6.74 -8.49 24.98
N THR A 290 -6.73 -8.90 23.72
CA THR A 290 -5.51 -9.03 22.91
C THR A 290 -5.50 -7.94 21.85
N LYS A 291 -4.35 -7.31 21.62
CA LYS A 291 -4.22 -6.30 20.57
C LYS A 291 -4.48 -6.91 19.20
N ASP A 292 -5.27 -6.23 18.38
CA ASP A 292 -5.61 -6.66 17.01
C ASP A 292 -4.58 -6.14 16.00
N SER A 293 -3.37 -6.70 16.03
CA SER A 293 -2.28 -6.28 15.14
C SER A 293 -2.48 -6.73 13.69
N THR A 294 -3.44 -7.61 13.42
CA THR A 294 -3.74 -8.12 12.07
C THR A 294 -4.59 -7.13 11.28
N HIS A 295 -5.67 -6.62 11.88
CA HIS A 295 -6.59 -5.71 11.19
C HIS A 295 -6.28 -4.24 11.50
N ALA A 296 -5.62 -3.96 12.62
CA ALA A 296 -5.25 -2.60 13.06
C ALA A 296 -3.79 -2.55 13.54
N PRO A 297 -2.81 -2.72 12.63
CA PRO A 297 -1.38 -2.65 12.98
C PRO A 297 -0.94 -1.26 13.46
N VAL A 298 -1.74 -0.23 13.20
CA VAL A 298 -1.58 1.15 13.67
C VAL A 298 -2.87 1.63 14.36
N PRO A 299 -2.84 2.68 15.20
CA PRO A 299 -4.05 3.27 15.78
C PRO A 299 -5.02 3.70 14.67
N LEU A 300 -6.26 3.22 14.71
CA LEU A 300 -7.24 3.54 13.68
C LEU A 300 -7.69 5.00 13.77
N LEU A 301 -7.92 5.63 12.62
CA LEU A 301 -8.51 6.95 12.57
C LEU A 301 -9.99 6.93 12.98
N PRO A 302 -10.52 8.06 13.48
CA PRO A 302 -11.90 8.19 13.96
C PRO A 302 -12.96 7.61 13.01
N MET A 303 -12.85 7.85 11.70
CA MET A 303 -13.79 7.34 10.71
C MET A 303 -13.81 5.80 10.68
N THR A 304 -12.64 5.18 10.48
CA THR A 304 -12.49 3.72 10.43
C THR A 304 -12.92 3.08 11.75
N ARG A 305 -12.54 3.69 12.87
CA ARG A 305 -12.94 3.25 14.21
C ARG A 305 -14.47 3.20 14.36
N ALA A 306 -15.16 4.27 13.99
CA ALA A 306 -16.63 4.34 14.10
C ALA A 306 -17.31 3.28 13.21
N MET A 307 -16.81 3.05 12.00
CA MET A 307 -17.34 2.02 11.11
C MET A 307 -17.18 0.60 11.68
N LEU A 308 -16.05 0.32 12.33
CA LEU A 308 -15.76 -1.00 12.91
C LEU A 308 -16.35 -1.23 14.31
N GLU A 309 -16.77 -0.19 15.02
CA GLU A 309 -17.46 -0.33 16.32
C GLU A 309 -18.83 -0.99 16.15
N TYR A 310 -19.49 -0.79 15.00
CA TYR A 310 -20.74 -1.47 14.63
C TYR A 310 -20.61 -3.00 14.65
N ASN A 311 -19.41 -3.54 14.38
CA ASN A 311 -19.18 -5.00 14.39
C ASN A 311 -19.54 -5.65 15.72
N ASN A 312 -19.45 -4.91 16.84
CA ASN A 312 -19.82 -5.41 18.16
C ASN A 312 -21.30 -5.77 18.30
N THR A 313 -22.19 -5.10 17.55
CA THR A 313 -23.63 -5.39 17.61
C THR A 313 -23.98 -6.65 16.83
N VAL A 314 -23.23 -6.93 15.75
CA VAL A 314 -23.46 -8.06 14.85
C VAL A 314 -22.98 -9.40 15.45
N LEU A 315 -21.83 -9.39 16.13
CA LEU A 315 -21.15 -10.63 16.55
C LEU A 315 -21.90 -11.43 17.62
N GLU A 316 -22.70 -10.76 18.46
CA GLU A 316 -23.56 -11.43 19.43
C GLU A 316 -24.67 -12.23 18.73
N ASP A 317 -25.32 -11.61 17.74
CA ASP A 317 -26.40 -12.23 16.96
C ASP A 317 -25.89 -13.44 16.16
N VAL A 318 -24.70 -13.34 15.56
CA VAL A 318 -24.07 -14.45 14.84
C VAL A 318 -23.80 -15.63 15.77
N CYS A 319 -23.28 -15.38 16.98
CA CYS A 319 -23.05 -16.45 17.96
C CYS A 319 -24.36 -17.13 18.37
N ALA A 320 -25.44 -16.36 18.52
CA ALA A 320 -26.76 -16.88 18.82
C ALA A 320 -27.36 -17.69 17.66
N GLU A 321 -27.25 -17.19 16.42
CA GLU A 321 -27.79 -17.83 15.21
C GLU A 321 -27.26 -19.25 15.03
N PHE A 322 -25.94 -19.43 15.18
CA PHE A 322 -25.26 -20.72 15.02
C PHE A 322 -25.12 -21.52 16.32
N GLY A 323 -25.60 -20.99 17.44
CA GLY A 323 -25.57 -21.68 18.74
C GLY A 323 -24.16 -21.84 19.35
N LEU A 324 -23.24 -20.91 19.08
CA LEU A 324 -21.90 -20.95 19.66
C LEU A 324 -21.95 -20.72 21.18
N LEU A 325 -21.16 -21.46 21.95
CA LEU A 325 -21.09 -21.38 23.43
C LEU A 325 -20.27 -20.17 23.94
N LEU A 326 -20.43 -19.03 23.29
CA LEU A 326 -19.92 -17.73 23.70
C LEU A 326 -21.02 -16.70 23.47
N LYS A 327 -21.05 -15.64 24.27
CA LYS A 327 -22.00 -14.55 24.04
C LYS A 327 -21.66 -13.85 22.73
N GLY A 328 -20.38 -13.54 22.52
CA GLY A 328 -19.88 -12.90 21.32
C GLY A 328 -18.39 -12.63 21.40
N MET A 329 -17.86 -11.96 20.38
CA MET A 329 -16.55 -11.31 20.43
C MET A 329 -16.77 -9.80 20.48
N ALA A 330 -15.93 -9.09 21.23
CA ALA A 330 -15.97 -7.66 21.35
C ALA A 330 -14.65 -7.04 20.91
N PHE A 331 -14.75 -5.92 20.22
CA PHE A 331 -13.66 -5.03 19.87
C PHE A 331 -13.74 -3.76 20.69
N ARG A 332 -12.61 -3.28 21.19
CA ARG A 332 -12.50 -2.05 21.99
C ARG A 332 -11.28 -1.26 21.58
N THR A 333 -11.42 0.06 21.57
CA THR A 333 -10.28 0.96 21.46
C THR A 333 -9.78 1.28 22.87
N ILE A 334 -8.54 0.93 23.17
CA ILE A 334 -7.88 1.15 24.47
C ILE A 334 -6.60 1.95 24.19
N GLY A 335 -6.51 3.19 24.69
CA GLY A 335 -5.36 4.07 24.43
C GLY A 335 -5.13 4.39 22.95
N GLY A 336 -6.20 4.40 22.14
CA GLY A 336 -6.12 4.59 20.68
C GLY A 336 -5.88 3.32 19.86
N TRP A 337 -5.57 2.19 20.50
CA TRP A 337 -5.31 0.91 19.83
C TRP A 337 -6.50 -0.02 19.88
N ARG A 338 -6.71 -0.82 18.82
CA ARG A 338 -7.79 -1.81 18.76
C ARG A 338 -7.39 -3.09 19.49
N TYR A 339 -8.25 -3.56 20.38
CA TYR A 339 -8.15 -4.84 21.07
C TYR A 339 -9.40 -5.68 20.81
N VAL A 340 -9.23 -7.00 20.84
CA VAL A 340 -10.30 -8.00 20.73
C VAL A 340 -10.37 -8.85 22.01
N GLY A 341 -11.57 -9.18 22.44
CA GLY A 341 -11.83 -10.01 23.61
C GLY A 341 -13.05 -10.90 23.42
N ASN A 342 -13.02 -12.10 23.99
CA ASN A 342 -14.18 -12.99 24.02
C ASN A 342 -15.13 -12.57 25.13
N VAL A 343 -16.42 -12.47 24.81
CA VAL A 343 -17.47 -12.18 25.78
C VAL A 343 -18.07 -13.52 26.24
N PRO A 344 -17.90 -13.90 27.52
CA PRO A 344 -18.37 -15.18 28.02
C PRO A 344 -19.91 -15.22 28.04
N LEU A 345 -20.45 -16.40 27.76
CA LEU A 345 -21.87 -16.68 27.95
C LEU A 345 -22.16 -16.87 29.46
N ALA A 346 -23.25 -16.30 29.98
CA ALA A 346 -23.60 -16.51 31.37
C ALA A 346 -24.02 -17.98 31.59
N PRO A 347 -23.67 -18.62 32.74
CA PRO A 347 -24.02 -20.02 32.99
C PRO A 347 -25.52 -20.32 32.89
N ALA A 348 -26.38 -19.34 33.19
CA ALA A 348 -27.83 -19.46 33.08
C ALA A 348 -28.33 -19.59 31.63
N ASP A 349 -27.60 -19.05 30.66
CA ASP A 349 -28.01 -19.01 29.24
C ASP A 349 -27.47 -20.23 28.45
N VAL A 350 -26.58 -21.03 29.06
CA VAL A 350 -25.95 -22.20 28.42
C VAL A 350 -26.98 -23.23 27.94
N PRO A 351 -28.01 -23.62 28.72
CA PRO A 351 -29.00 -24.60 28.26
C PRO A 351 -29.74 -24.16 26.99
N ASP A 352 -30.17 -22.89 26.94
CA ASP A 352 -30.87 -22.34 25.78
C ASP A 352 -29.95 -22.25 24.57
N ARG A 353 -28.67 -21.90 24.77
CA ARG A 353 -27.68 -21.87 23.69
C ARG A 353 -27.39 -23.28 23.13
N ILE A 354 -27.36 -24.30 23.99
CA ILE A 354 -27.24 -25.71 23.55
C ILE A 354 -28.44 -26.09 22.67
N ALA A 355 -29.67 -25.76 23.09
CA ALA A 355 -30.86 -26.03 22.29
C ALA A 355 -30.83 -25.31 20.95
N ALA A 356 -30.41 -24.03 20.93
CA ALA A 356 -30.25 -23.25 19.71
C ALA A 356 -29.21 -23.86 18.76
N CYS A 357 -28.10 -24.39 19.28
CA CYS A 357 -27.09 -25.09 18.48
C CYS A 357 -27.65 -26.35 17.81
N VAL A 358 -28.34 -27.19 18.58
CA VAL A 358 -28.97 -28.42 18.04
C VAL A 358 -29.99 -28.06 16.94
N GLN A 359 -30.81 -27.03 17.17
CA GLN A 359 -31.74 -26.54 16.16
C GLN A 359 -31.02 -26.00 14.92
N ALA A 360 -29.97 -25.20 15.08
CA ALA A 360 -29.20 -24.61 13.98
C ALA A 360 -28.57 -25.68 13.08
N VAL A 361 -28.08 -26.77 13.67
CA VAL A 361 -27.59 -27.95 12.93
C VAL A 361 -28.73 -28.68 12.22
N GLY A 362 -29.84 -28.95 12.92
CA GLY A 362 -30.98 -29.68 12.35
C GLY A 362 -31.65 -28.96 11.18
N GLU A 363 -31.60 -27.62 11.17
CA GLU A 363 -32.13 -26.80 10.07
C GLU A 363 -31.06 -26.39 9.04
N ASP A 364 -29.84 -26.92 9.12
CA ASP A 364 -28.70 -26.57 8.26
C ASP A 364 -28.54 -25.05 8.03
N ARG A 365 -28.42 -24.29 9.12
CA ARG A 365 -28.23 -22.82 9.01
C ARG A 365 -26.94 -22.43 8.29
N VAL A 366 -25.90 -23.27 8.39
CA VAL A 366 -24.62 -23.05 7.71
C VAL A 366 -24.80 -23.15 6.19
N GLY A 367 -25.38 -24.24 5.69
CA GLY A 367 -25.64 -24.41 4.25
C GLY A 367 -26.58 -23.34 3.72
N ARG A 368 -27.65 -23.01 4.45
CA ARG A 368 -28.57 -21.93 4.07
C ARG A 368 -27.89 -20.57 3.95
N ALA A 369 -27.03 -20.18 4.89
CA ALA A 369 -26.30 -18.92 4.82
C ALA A 369 -25.37 -18.85 3.60
N LEU A 370 -24.69 -19.95 3.26
CA LEU A 370 -23.82 -20.03 2.08
C LEU A 370 -24.61 -19.97 0.76
N THR A 371 -25.77 -20.63 0.70
CA THR A 371 -26.68 -20.59 -0.46
C THR A 371 -27.29 -19.20 -0.66
N GLU A 372 -27.82 -18.61 0.40
CA GLU A 372 -28.36 -17.24 0.40
C GLU A 372 -27.32 -16.23 -0.10
N TRP A 373 -26.05 -16.38 0.29
CA TRP A 373 -24.97 -15.56 -0.22
C TRP A 373 -24.85 -15.63 -1.74
N ARG A 374 -24.73 -16.83 -2.31
CA ARG A 374 -24.46 -16.98 -3.75
C ARG A 374 -25.67 -16.64 -4.62
N GLU A 375 -26.87 -16.99 -4.17
CA GLU A 375 -28.08 -16.87 -4.99
C GLU A 375 -28.75 -15.50 -4.87
N GLU A 376 -28.66 -14.85 -3.70
CA GLU A 376 -29.43 -13.63 -3.42
C GLU A 376 -28.53 -12.44 -3.06
N GLN A 377 -27.67 -12.59 -2.05
CA GLN A 377 -26.95 -11.45 -1.48
C GLN A 377 -25.83 -10.97 -2.40
N ARG A 378 -24.95 -11.86 -2.91
CA ARG A 378 -23.84 -11.48 -3.78
C ARG A 378 -24.29 -10.73 -5.03
N PRO A 379 -25.30 -11.19 -5.81
CA PRO A 379 -25.83 -10.40 -6.93
C PRO A 379 -26.36 -9.03 -6.52
N ARG A 380 -27.07 -8.94 -5.37
CA ARG A 380 -27.59 -7.67 -4.84
C ARG A 380 -26.47 -6.70 -4.48
N PHE A 381 -25.41 -7.17 -3.81
CA PHE A 381 -24.22 -6.38 -3.51
C PHE A 381 -23.55 -5.90 -4.79
N ALA A 382 -23.37 -6.79 -5.78
CA ALA A 382 -22.73 -6.45 -7.05
C ALA A 382 -23.50 -5.34 -7.80
N GLU A 383 -24.83 -5.45 -7.90
CA GLU A 383 -25.66 -4.41 -8.53
C GLU A 383 -25.56 -3.07 -7.79
N ARG A 384 -25.67 -3.08 -6.46
CA ARG A 384 -25.63 -1.87 -5.64
C ARG A 384 -24.26 -1.19 -5.69
N ILE A 385 -23.17 -1.96 -5.62
CA ILE A 385 -21.80 -1.46 -5.76
C ILE A 385 -21.58 -0.86 -7.15
N ALA A 386 -22.02 -1.52 -8.21
CA ALA A 386 -21.88 -1.01 -9.57
C ALA A 386 -22.63 0.33 -9.76
N ARG A 387 -23.85 0.44 -9.21
CA ARG A 387 -24.61 1.70 -9.23
C ARG A 387 -23.87 2.81 -8.50
N LEU A 388 -23.43 2.58 -7.27
CA LEU A 388 -22.73 3.58 -6.45
C LEU A 388 -21.41 4.00 -7.10
N ARG A 389 -20.66 3.06 -7.66
CA ARG A 389 -19.34 3.30 -8.27
C ARG A 389 -19.41 4.18 -9.53
N THR A 390 -20.50 4.12 -10.27
CA THR A 390 -20.67 4.86 -11.54
C THR A 390 -21.18 6.29 -11.34
N ALA A 391 -21.47 6.69 -10.09
CA ALA A 391 -21.83 8.07 -9.78
C ALA A 391 -20.64 9.02 -9.97
N ASP A 392 -20.84 10.09 -10.74
CA ASP A 392 -19.87 11.18 -10.87
C ASP A 392 -19.98 12.11 -9.66
N LEU A 393 -19.20 11.80 -8.62
CA LEU A 393 -19.24 12.48 -7.32
C LEU A 393 -19.01 14.00 -7.45
N GLY A 394 -18.13 14.43 -8.34
CA GLY A 394 -17.83 15.85 -8.57
C GLY A 394 -19.00 16.64 -9.17
N ARG A 395 -19.98 15.97 -9.77
CA ARG A 395 -21.19 16.60 -10.33
C ARG A 395 -22.39 16.60 -9.39
N LEU A 396 -22.32 15.86 -8.29
CA LEU A 396 -23.38 15.86 -7.28
C LEU A 396 -23.38 17.19 -6.53
N ASP A 397 -24.55 17.76 -6.24
CA ASP A 397 -24.64 18.83 -5.25
C ASP A 397 -24.43 18.28 -3.83
N ASP A 398 -24.35 19.14 -2.82
CA ASP A 398 -24.06 18.71 -1.44
C ASP A 398 -25.14 17.80 -0.85
N ALA A 399 -26.40 18.02 -1.20
CA ALA A 399 -27.49 17.20 -0.71
C ALA A 399 -27.44 15.79 -1.34
N ALA A 400 -27.15 15.72 -2.63
CA ALA A 400 -26.96 14.48 -3.36
C ALA A 400 -25.70 13.73 -2.92
N LEU A 401 -24.58 14.42 -2.65
CA LEU A 401 -23.37 13.81 -2.12
C LEU A 401 -23.59 13.27 -0.68
N ALA A 402 -24.31 14.03 0.17
CA ALA A 402 -24.69 13.54 1.49
C ALA A 402 -25.60 12.31 1.41
N ALA A 403 -26.57 12.29 0.49
CA ALA A 403 -27.43 11.12 0.27
C ALA A 403 -26.65 9.91 -0.26
N HIS A 404 -25.67 10.15 -1.15
CA HIS A 404 -24.77 9.11 -1.63
C HIS A 404 -23.93 8.53 -0.47
N LEU A 405 -23.38 9.39 0.39
CA LEU A 405 -22.65 8.97 1.60
C LEU A 405 -23.54 8.13 2.53
N ASP A 406 -24.78 8.56 2.78
CA ASP A 406 -25.77 7.81 3.58
C ASP A 406 -26.00 6.40 2.99
N GLU A 407 -26.11 6.30 1.66
CA GLU A 407 -26.32 5.04 0.95
C GLU A 407 -25.10 4.10 1.02
N VAL A 408 -23.89 4.64 0.95
CA VAL A 408 -22.64 3.90 1.09
C VAL A 408 -22.42 3.43 2.52
N VAL A 409 -22.72 4.27 3.52
CA VAL A 409 -22.67 3.87 4.94
C VAL A 409 -23.66 2.74 5.23
N ALA A 410 -24.87 2.80 4.65
CA ALA A 410 -25.84 1.73 4.76
C ALA A 410 -25.33 0.43 4.10
N LEU A 411 -24.68 0.52 2.94
CA LEU A 411 -24.04 -0.64 2.29
C LEU A 411 -22.94 -1.24 3.16
N HIS A 412 -22.10 -0.42 3.80
CA HIS A 412 -21.05 -0.91 4.69
C HIS A 412 -21.62 -1.61 5.94
N ARG A 413 -22.69 -1.09 6.55
CA ARG A 413 -23.34 -1.73 7.71
C ARG A 413 -23.95 -3.08 7.34
N GLU A 414 -24.68 -3.14 6.24
CA GLU A 414 -25.22 -4.39 5.68
C GLU A 414 -24.08 -5.37 5.33
N GLY A 415 -22.99 -4.85 4.76
CA GLY A 415 -21.76 -5.61 4.51
C GLY A 415 -21.22 -6.27 5.77
N ALA A 416 -21.09 -5.52 6.87
CA ALA A 416 -20.61 -6.08 8.15
C ALA A 416 -21.52 -7.20 8.68
N GLU A 417 -22.85 -7.03 8.61
CA GLU A 417 -23.82 -8.06 9.02
C GLU A 417 -23.64 -9.36 8.25
N VAL A 418 -23.61 -9.26 6.93
CA VAL A 418 -23.44 -10.42 6.04
C VAL A 418 -22.03 -11.03 6.19
N HIS A 419 -21.00 -10.20 6.30
CA HIS A 419 -19.61 -10.61 6.45
C HIS A 419 -19.43 -11.52 7.67
N PHE A 420 -19.83 -11.09 8.87
CA PHE A 420 -19.63 -11.91 10.08
C PHE A 420 -20.48 -13.18 10.09
N ARG A 421 -21.69 -13.13 9.55
CA ARG A 421 -22.54 -14.31 9.37
C ARG A 421 -21.86 -15.34 8.45
N LEU A 422 -21.26 -14.89 7.35
CA LEU A 422 -20.52 -15.74 6.43
C LEU A 422 -19.21 -16.25 7.01
N VAL A 423 -18.44 -15.41 7.70
CA VAL A 423 -17.22 -15.83 8.39
C VAL A 423 -17.52 -16.96 9.37
N ALA A 424 -18.62 -16.88 10.13
CA ALA A 424 -19.05 -17.96 11.02
C ALA A 424 -19.46 -19.22 10.24
N ALA A 425 -20.30 -19.10 9.21
CA ALA A 425 -20.72 -20.25 8.39
C ALA A 425 -19.54 -20.98 7.74
N VAL A 426 -18.61 -20.23 7.13
CA VAL A 426 -17.37 -20.75 6.54
C VAL A 426 -16.51 -21.41 7.60
N SER A 427 -16.34 -20.75 8.76
CA SER A 427 -15.53 -21.29 9.86
C SER A 427 -16.08 -22.61 10.39
N LEU A 428 -17.39 -22.76 10.44
CA LEU A 428 -18.04 -23.99 10.90
C LEU A 428 -17.95 -25.12 9.87
N ALA A 429 -18.18 -24.82 8.58
CA ALA A 429 -18.07 -25.81 7.51
C ALA A 429 -16.64 -26.36 7.38
N LEU A 430 -15.65 -25.46 7.23
CA LEU A 430 -14.24 -25.84 7.15
C LEU A 430 -13.75 -26.47 8.45
N GLY A 431 -14.22 -25.98 9.60
CA GLY A 431 -13.88 -26.48 10.91
C GLY A 431 -14.32 -27.93 11.14
N ARG A 432 -15.56 -28.27 10.77
CA ARG A 432 -16.08 -29.65 10.89
C ARG A 432 -15.32 -30.61 9.97
N PHE A 433 -15.05 -30.19 8.74
CA PHE A 433 -14.24 -30.96 7.79
C PHE A 433 -12.81 -31.19 8.31
N GLY A 434 -12.16 -30.11 8.77
CA GLY A 434 -10.81 -30.15 9.34
C GLY A 434 -10.72 -30.99 10.61
N LEU A 435 -11.68 -30.86 11.52
CA LEU A 435 -11.75 -31.66 12.74
C LEU A 435 -11.90 -33.15 12.42
N PHE A 436 -12.80 -33.52 11.51
CA PHE A 436 -13.01 -34.91 11.14
C PHE A 436 -11.78 -35.53 10.49
N THR A 437 -11.17 -34.84 9.52
CA THR A 437 -10.00 -35.34 8.80
C THR A 437 -8.77 -35.46 9.70
N THR A 438 -8.49 -34.48 10.56
CA THR A 438 -7.32 -34.50 11.45
C THR A 438 -7.51 -35.42 12.66
N THR A 439 -8.70 -35.45 13.25
CA THR A 439 -8.94 -36.20 14.50
C THR A 439 -9.45 -37.62 14.25
N ALA A 440 -10.43 -37.80 13.35
CA ALA A 440 -11.03 -39.11 13.12
C ALA A 440 -10.27 -39.95 12.09
N LEU A 441 -9.66 -39.31 11.08
CA LEU A 441 -8.85 -40.00 10.06
C LEU A 441 -7.35 -39.93 10.33
N GLY A 442 -6.90 -39.08 11.27
CA GLY A 442 -5.49 -38.95 11.64
C GLY A 442 -4.61 -38.32 10.56
N TRP A 443 -5.20 -37.51 9.68
CA TRP A 443 -4.45 -36.85 8.62
C TRP A 443 -3.63 -35.69 9.15
N ASP A 444 -2.51 -35.41 8.48
CA ASP A 444 -1.78 -34.17 8.66
C ASP A 444 -2.64 -32.97 8.18
N GLN A 445 -2.27 -31.76 8.59
CA GLN A 445 -3.04 -30.55 8.29
C GLN A 445 -3.00 -30.12 6.82
N THR A 446 -2.02 -30.57 6.04
CA THR A 446 -1.88 -30.16 4.63
C THR A 446 -2.85 -30.91 3.72
N ARG A 447 -3.10 -32.19 4.04
CA ARG A 447 -3.94 -33.08 3.23
C ARG A 447 -5.40 -32.62 3.07
N PRO A 448 -6.13 -32.15 4.11
CA PRO A 448 -7.49 -31.63 3.94
C PRO A 448 -7.56 -30.44 2.98
N PHE A 449 -6.58 -29.53 3.01
CA PHE A 449 -6.58 -28.35 2.15
C PHE A 449 -6.21 -28.64 0.70
N ALA A 450 -5.43 -29.69 0.45
CA ALA A 450 -5.17 -30.16 -0.92
C ALA A 450 -6.47 -30.58 -1.65
N LEU A 451 -7.51 -31.01 -0.91
CA LEU A 451 -8.81 -31.35 -1.49
C LEU A 451 -9.64 -30.13 -1.91
N LEU A 452 -9.27 -28.93 -1.44
CA LEU A 452 -9.98 -27.67 -1.68
C LEU A 452 -9.23 -26.72 -2.63
N ALA A 453 -7.99 -27.05 -3.00
CA ALA A 453 -7.17 -26.22 -3.88
C ALA A 453 -7.83 -26.02 -5.24
N GLY A 454 -7.76 -24.81 -5.80
CA GLY A 454 -8.35 -24.48 -7.10
C GLY A 454 -9.79 -23.99 -7.04
N LEU A 455 -10.46 -24.08 -5.89
CA LEU A 455 -11.87 -23.69 -5.75
C LEU A 455 -12.05 -22.19 -5.54
N SER A 456 -11.02 -21.46 -5.08
CA SER A 456 -11.11 -20.01 -4.83
C SER A 456 -10.83 -19.20 -6.10
N THR A 457 -11.87 -18.92 -6.89
CA THR A 457 -11.74 -18.15 -8.13
C THR A 457 -11.46 -16.67 -7.91
N GLU A 458 -11.94 -16.07 -6.83
CA GLU A 458 -11.72 -14.64 -6.50
C GLU A 458 -10.27 -14.36 -6.08
N SER A 459 -9.60 -15.35 -5.47
CA SER A 459 -8.17 -15.30 -5.13
C SER A 459 -7.24 -15.29 -6.34
N THR A 460 -7.67 -15.93 -7.43
CA THR A 460 -6.89 -16.11 -8.66
C THR A 460 -7.34 -15.18 -9.79
N GLY A 461 -8.50 -14.51 -9.63
CA GLY A 461 -9.07 -13.55 -10.58
C GLY A 461 -8.14 -12.39 -10.93
N PRO A 462 -7.57 -11.67 -9.94
CA PRO A 462 -6.64 -10.57 -10.17
C PRO A 462 -5.43 -11.00 -11.00
N ALA A 463 -4.77 -12.12 -10.67
CA ALA A 463 -3.60 -12.56 -11.43
C ALA A 463 -3.95 -12.99 -12.85
N ARG A 464 -5.09 -13.68 -13.05
CA ARG A 464 -5.56 -14.04 -14.41
C ARG A 464 -5.84 -12.79 -15.24
N ALA A 465 -6.50 -11.80 -14.67
CA ALA A 465 -6.78 -10.55 -15.36
C ALA A 465 -5.50 -9.75 -15.65
N MET A 466 -4.53 -9.77 -14.74
CA MET A 466 -3.21 -9.17 -14.97
C MET A 466 -2.45 -9.90 -16.09
N ALA A 467 -2.50 -11.24 -16.14
CA ALA A 467 -1.91 -12.02 -17.21
C ALA A 467 -2.52 -11.71 -18.59
N GLN A 468 -3.83 -11.49 -18.64
CA GLN A 468 -4.51 -11.04 -19.87
C GLN A 468 -4.03 -9.64 -20.28
N LEU A 469 -3.90 -8.71 -19.32
CA LEU A 469 -3.38 -7.38 -19.56
C LEU A 469 -1.91 -7.40 -20.04
N ALA A 470 -1.09 -8.28 -19.45
CA ALA A 470 0.29 -8.53 -19.84
C ALA A 470 0.38 -9.10 -21.26
N GLY A 471 -0.46 -10.08 -21.61
CA GLY A 471 -0.52 -10.61 -22.97
C GLY A 471 -0.90 -9.55 -24.02
N LEU A 472 -1.82 -8.64 -23.69
CA LEU A 472 -2.15 -7.51 -24.56
C LEU A 472 -0.96 -6.55 -24.72
N ALA A 473 -0.27 -6.21 -23.62
CA ALA A 473 0.92 -5.35 -23.65
C ALA A 473 2.08 -5.96 -24.43
N ALA A 474 2.39 -7.24 -24.21
CA ALA A 474 3.45 -7.98 -24.89
C ALA A 474 3.25 -8.03 -26.41
N ALA A 475 2.01 -8.08 -26.88
CA ALA A 475 1.71 -8.05 -28.31
C ALA A 475 1.97 -6.68 -28.97
N ARG A 476 2.18 -5.61 -28.17
CA ARG A 476 2.30 -4.22 -28.62
C ARG A 476 3.66 -3.59 -28.29
N LEU A 477 4.38 -4.14 -27.33
CA LEU A 477 5.67 -3.64 -26.85
C LEU A 477 6.80 -4.63 -27.16
N PRO A 478 7.98 -4.18 -27.61
CA PRO A 478 9.17 -5.03 -27.72
C PRO A 478 9.65 -5.51 -26.33
N GLU A 479 10.44 -6.59 -26.29
CA GLU A 479 10.78 -7.47 -25.14
C GLU A 479 11.36 -6.81 -23.87
N ALA A 480 11.47 -5.48 -23.78
CA ALA A 480 11.76 -4.76 -22.55
C ALA A 480 10.89 -3.50 -22.44
N ALA A 481 9.65 -3.69 -21.96
CA ALA A 481 8.77 -2.57 -21.64
C ALA A 481 9.17 -2.00 -20.27
N ASP A 482 9.61 -0.74 -20.24
CA ASP A 482 9.75 0.01 -18.99
C ASP A 482 8.43 0.69 -18.60
N ALA A 483 8.41 1.36 -17.44
CA ALA A 483 7.22 2.06 -16.97
C ALA A 483 6.78 3.20 -17.92
N ALA A 484 7.70 3.79 -18.69
CA ALA A 484 7.38 4.84 -19.65
C ALA A 484 6.65 4.24 -20.87
N ALA A 485 7.12 3.10 -21.39
CA ALA A 485 6.50 2.39 -22.50
C ALA A 485 5.07 1.93 -22.18
N LEU A 486 4.82 1.44 -20.96
CA LEU A 486 3.48 1.05 -20.53
C LEU A 486 2.53 2.25 -20.38
N ARG A 487 3.02 3.39 -19.89
CA ARG A 487 2.23 4.65 -19.84
C ARG A 487 1.90 5.15 -21.23
N ASP A 488 2.85 5.09 -22.16
CA ASP A 488 2.62 5.47 -23.56
C ASP A 488 1.60 4.53 -24.20
N LEU A 489 1.67 3.23 -23.93
CA LEU A 489 0.68 2.27 -24.42
C LEU A 489 -0.72 2.57 -23.88
N LEU A 490 -0.83 2.89 -22.58
CA LEU A 490 -2.09 3.27 -21.95
C LEU A 490 -2.73 4.50 -22.62
N ARG A 491 -1.91 5.43 -23.13
CA ARG A 491 -2.39 6.63 -23.83
C ARG A 491 -2.72 6.40 -25.30
N THR A 492 -2.02 5.47 -25.95
CA THR A 492 -2.03 5.33 -27.42
C THR A 492 -2.87 4.15 -27.92
N ASP A 493 -3.01 3.08 -27.12
CA ASP A 493 -3.79 1.89 -27.47
C ASP A 493 -5.11 1.85 -26.67
N ARG A 494 -6.21 2.06 -27.39
CA ARG A 494 -7.55 2.08 -26.81
C ARG A 494 -7.96 0.74 -26.20
N GLN A 495 -7.60 -0.38 -26.82
CA GLN A 495 -7.98 -1.71 -26.34
C GLN A 495 -7.27 -2.02 -25.02
N PHE A 496 -5.98 -1.68 -24.93
CA PHE A 496 -5.20 -1.80 -23.71
C PHE A 496 -5.72 -0.87 -22.61
N ALA A 497 -6.06 0.37 -22.93
CA ALA A 497 -6.68 1.30 -21.98
C ALA A 497 -8.02 0.80 -21.42
N GLU A 498 -8.90 0.28 -22.28
CA GLU A 498 -10.18 -0.32 -21.86
C GLU A 498 -9.97 -1.56 -20.96
N ALA A 499 -8.97 -2.40 -21.28
CA ALA A 499 -8.61 -3.56 -20.46
C ALA A 499 -8.01 -3.16 -19.11
N PHE A 500 -7.14 -2.14 -19.09
CA PHE A 500 -6.56 -1.58 -17.87
C PHE A 500 -7.65 -1.01 -16.95
N GLU A 501 -8.58 -0.23 -17.49
CA GLU A 501 -9.71 0.30 -16.72
C GLU A 501 -10.68 -0.79 -16.24
N THR A 502 -10.85 -1.86 -17.02
CA THR A 502 -11.61 -3.04 -16.57
C THR A 502 -10.94 -3.68 -15.36
N TYR A 503 -9.62 -3.85 -15.39
CA TYR A 503 -8.84 -4.36 -14.26
C TYR A 503 -8.97 -3.45 -13.04
N ARG A 504 -8.74 -2.14 -13.24
CA ARG A 504 -8.82 -1.12 -12.19
C ARG A 504 -10.21 -1.05 -11.57
N THR A 505 -11.26 -1.20 -12.37
CA THR A 505 -12.65 -1.21 -11.89
C THR A 505 -12.95 -2.49 -11.10
N ALA A 506 -12.54 -3.66 -11.59
CA ALA A 506 -12.84 -4.93 -10.94
C ALA A 506 -12.06 -5.13 -9.63
N TYR A 507 -10.77 -4.78 -9.61
CA TYR A 507 -9.86 -5.14 -8.52
C TYR A 507 -9.28 -3.93 -7.78
N GLY A 508 -9.46 -2.72 -8.30
CA GLY A 508 -8.86 -1.52 -7.73
C GLY A 508 -9.48 -1.08 -6.41
N CYS A 509 -10.65 -1.59 -6.01
CA CYS A 509 -11.24 -1.29 -4.69
C CYS A 509 -10.51 -1.99 -3.52
N ARG A 510 -9.52 -2.84 -3.79
CA ARG A 510 -8.68 -3.45 -2.75
C ARG A 510 -7.90 -2.33 -2.04
N ALA A 511 -8.17 -2.16 -0.76
CA ALA A 511 -7.41 -1.24 0.09
C ALA A 511 -6.04 -1.86 0.39
N LEU A 512 -4.99 -1.04 0.41
CA LEU A 512 -3.66 -1.51 0.80
C LEU A 512 -3.62 -1.85 2.31
N GLN A 513 -4.45 -1.19 3.11
CA GLN A 513 -4.62 -1.45 4.54
C GLN A 513 -6.12 -1.36 4.92
N TYR A 514 -6.50 -1.92 6.08
CA TYR A 514 -7.88 -1.82 6.60
C TYR A 514 -8.28 -0.40 7.04
N GLU A 515 -7.34 0.54 7.13
CA GLU A 515 -7.58 1.95 7.42
C GLU A 515 -8.19 2.65 6.20
N LEU A 516 -9.39 3.24 6.32
CA LEU A 516 -10.06 3.96 5.23
C LEU A 516 -9.24 5.13 4.68
N ALA A 517 -8.33 5.70 5.48
CA ALA A 517 -7.40 6.72 5.02
C ALA A 517 -6.27 6.20 4.12
N ALA A 518 -6.04 4.88 4.06
CA ALA A 518 -5.11 4.30 3.10
C ALA A 518 -5.70 4.33 1.68
N PRO A 519 -4.88 4.62 0.65
CA PRO A 519 -5.33 4.58 -0.73
C PRO A 519 -5.70 3.16 -1.16
N THR A 520 -6.62 3.07 -2.11
CA THR A 520 -6.96 1.84 -2.81
C THR A 520 -6.02 1.59 -3.99
N LEU A 521 -5.97 0.36 -4.49
CA LEU A 521 -5.18 0.03 -5.69
C LEU A 521 -5.61 0.86 -6.92
N ALA A 522 -6.89 1.25 -7.01
CA ALA A 522 -7.42 2.13 -8.07
C ALA A 522 -6.82 3.54 -8.05
N GLU A 523 -6.38 4.02 -6.88
CA GLU A 523 -5.74 5.32 -6.68
C GLU A 523 -4.22 5.27 -6.90
N ARG A 524 -3.66 4.07 -7.13
CA ARG A 524 -2.21 3.82 -7.31
C ARG A 524 -1.92 3.13 -8.66
N PRO A 525 -2.26 3.76 -9.80
CA PRO A 525 -2.08 3.15 -11.13
C PRO A 525 -0.63 2.76 -11.43
N GLU A 526 0.34 3.44 -10.84
CA GLU A 526 1.76 3.10 -10.93
C GLU A 526 2.10 1.73 -10.36
N LEU A 527 1.41 1.27 -9.31
CA LEU A 527 1.60 -0.07 -8.77
C LEU A 527 1.08 -1.13 -9.75
N ILE A 528 -0.08 -0.88 -10.37
CA ILE A 528 -0.63 -1.77 -11.41
C ILE A 528 0.34 -1.87 -12.60
N LEU A 529 0.92 -0.75 -13.03
CA LEU A 529 1.90 -0.72 -14.12
C LEU A 529 3.22 -1.41 -13.74
N ALA A 530 3.69 -1.27 -12.50
CA ALA A 530 4.88 -1.97 -12.01
C ALA A 530 4.68 -3.50 -12.01
N LEU A 531 3.53 -3.97 -11.50
CA LEU A 531 3.15 -5.39 -11.53
C LEU A 531 3.09 -5.93 -12.96
N LEU A 532 2.52 -5.14 -13.87
CA LEU A 532 2.44 -5.49 -15.29
C LEU A 532 3.83 -5.61 -15.93
N ARG A 533 4.73 -4.65 -15.66
CA ARG A 533 6.12 -4.68 -16.12
C ARG A 533 6.83 -5.94 -15.66
N ASP A 534 6.72 -6.27 -14.38
CA ASP A 534 7.43 -7.42 -13.81
C ASP A 534 6.91 -8.74 -14.39
N GLN A 535 5.60 -8.82 -14.66
CA GLN A 535 5.01 -9.98 -15.32
C GLN A 535 5.43 -10.13 -16.80
N LEU A 536 5.68 -9.01 -17.50
CA LEU A 536 6.23 -9.01 -18.86
C LEU A 536 7.68 -9.50 -18.88
N ALA A 537 8.49 -9.13 -17.88
CA ALA A 537 9.88 -9.55 -17.77
C ALA A 537 10.04 -11.08 -17.54
N ASP A 538 9.07 -11.72 -16.88
CA ASP A 538 9.05 -13.17 -16.62
C ASP A 538 8.46 -14.00 -17.78
N GLY A 539 8.19 -13.38 -18.94
CA GLY A 539 7.64 -14.08 -20.11
C GLY A 539 6.16 -14.47 -19.97
N GLY A 540 5.40 -13.76 -19.13
CA GLY A 540 3.97 -13.97 -18.94
C GLY A 540 3.63 -15.05 -17.92
N GLY A 541 3.98 -14.83 -16.65
CA GLY A 541 3.41 -15.42 -15.42
C GLY A 541 3.22 -16.95 -15.38
N ARG A 542 3.91 -17.61 -14.43
CA ARG A 542 3.75 -19.04 -14.09
C ARG A 542 2.44 -19.35 -13.35
N GLY A 543 1.29 -19.00 -13.92
CA GLY A 543 0.00 -19.44 -13.40
C GLY A 543 -0.20 -20.94 -13.65
N ARG A 544 -0.67 -21.70 -12.65
CA ARG A 544 -1.10 -23.09 -12.86
C ARG A 544 -2.31 -23.12 -13.80
N ASP A 545 -2.34 -24.08 -14.73
CA ASP A 545 -3.53 -24.33 -15.54
C ASP A 545 -4.67 -24.80 -14.63
N GLY A 546 -5.81 -24.10 -14.64
CA GLY A 546 -6.97 -24.45 -13.83
C GLY A 546 -7.49 -25.86 -14.12
N ALA A 547 -7.34 -26.36 -15.36
CA ALA A 547 -7.73 -27.73 -15.71
C ALA A 547 -6.79 -28.78 -15.07
N GLU A 548 -5.52 -28.44 -14.88
CA GLU A 548 -4.56 -29.28 -14.16
C GLU A 548 -4.86 -29.32 -12.67
N VAL A 549 -5.11 -28.16 -12.05
CA VAL A 549 -5.46 -28.07 -10.62
C VAL A 549 -6.71 -28.89 -10.31
N GLU A 550 -7.75 -28.79 -11.15
CA GLU A 550 -8.99 -29.56 -10.98
C GLU A 550 -8.76 -31.07 -11.10
N ARG A 551 -7.92 -31.50 -12.04
CA ARG A 551 -7.55 -32.91 -12.23
C ARG A 551 -6.78 -33.47 -11.03
N GLU A 552 -5.81 -32.72 -10.50
CA GLU A 552 -5.05 -33.10 -9.31
C GLU A 552 -5.95 -33.19 -8.07
N ARG A 553 -6.84 -32.22 -7.89
CA ARG A 553 -7.83 -32.22 -6.82
C ARG A 553 -8.73 -33.46 -6.89
N GLY A 554 -9.26 -33.78 -8.08
CA GLY A 554 -10.06 -34.98 -8.30
C GLY A 554 -9.32 -36.28 -7.96
N GLN A 555 -8.02 -36.38 -8.30
CA GLN A 555 -7.17 -37.50 -7.93
C GLN A 555 -6.93 -37.57 -6.41
N ALA A 556 -6.70 -36.43 -5.76
CA ALA A 556 -6.53 -36.35 -4.31
C ALA A 556 -7.81 -36.78 -3.57
N VAL A 557 -8.99 -36.38 -4.05
CA VAL A 557 -10.29 -36.80 -3.51
C VAL A 557 -10.50 -38.30 -3.69
N ALA A 558 -10.19 -38.86 -4.86
CA ALA A 558 -10.29 -40.30 -5.09
C ALA A 558 -9.36 -41.09 -4.15
N ALA A 559 -8.10 -40.66 -4.00
CA ALA A 559 -7.13 -41.26 -3.10
C ALA A 559 -7.49 -41.10 -1.61
N ALA A 560 -8.17 -40.00 -1.26
CA ALA A 560 -8.69 -39.76 0.08
C ALA A 560 -9.83 -40.71 0.48
N LEU A 561 -10.64 -41.12 -0.50
CA LEU A 561 -11.77 -42.04 -0.30
C LEU A 561 -11.35 -43.51 -0.38
N ASP A 562 -10.24 -43.81 -1.05
CA ASP A 562 -9.75 -45.17 -1.22
C ASP A 562 -9.40 -45.83 0.14
N GLY A 563 -9.81 -47.08 0.31
CA GLY A 563 -9.57 -47.85 1.54
C GLY A 563 -10.35 -47.40 2.78
N LEU A 564 -11.21 -46.36 2.72
CA LEU A 564 -12.07 -45.98 3.84
C LEU A 564 -13.28 -46.90 3.98
N ALA A 565 -13.67 -47.19 5.22
CA ALA A 565 -14.93 -47.87 5.52
C ALA A 565 -16.13 -47.08 4.96
N PRO A 566 -17.20 -47.75 4.50
CA PRO A 566 -18.33 -47.08 3.84
C PRO A 566 -18.92 -45.91 4.63
N GLU A 567 -19.12 -46.04 5.95
CA GLU A 567 -19.69 -44.95 6.75
C GLU A 567 -18.75 -43.74 6.84
N ARG A 568 -17.44 -43.99 6.92
CA ARG A 568 -16.43 -42.92 6.96
C ARG A 568 -16.28 -42.23 5.61
N ALA A 569 -16.37 -42.99 4.52
CA ALA A 569 -16.35 -42.46 3.17
C ALA A 569 -17.58 -41.59 2.89
N GLU A 570 -18.77 -42.00 3.33
CA GLU A 570 -19.99 -41.20 3.23
C GLU A 570 -19.89 -39.90 4.04
N ARG A 571 -19.42 -39.99 5.30
CA ARG A 571 -19.19 -38.81 6.13
C ARG A 571 -18.16 -37.85 5.54
N LEU A 572 -17.06 -38.36 5.00
CA LEU A 572 -16.05 -37.55 4.32
C LEU A 572 -16.64 -36.82 3.10
N ARG A 573 -17.43 -37.51 2.26
CA ARG A 573 -18.07 -36.89 1.09
C ARG A 573 -19.02 -35.76 1.50
N ALA A 574 -19.83 -35.96 2.53
CA ALA A 574 -20.75 -34.93 3.02
C ALA A 574 -19.98 -33.69 3.53
N LEU A 575 -18.99 -33.88 4.41
CA LEU A 575 -18.21 -32.76 4.95
C LEU A 575 -17.34 -32.08 3.88
N LEU A 576 -16.83 -32.83 2.91
CA LEU A 576 -16.10 -32.27 1.78
C LEU A 576 -17.02 -31.41 0.91
N ALA A 577 -18.24 -31.86 0.60
CA ALA A 577 -19.20 -31.08 -0.16
C ALA A 577 -19.51 -29.73 0.52
N ASP A 578 -19.73 -29.75 1.84
CA ASP A 578 -19.92 -28.52 2.63
C ASP A 578 -18.69 -27.61 2.56
N ALA A 579 -17.48 -28.18 2.66
CA ALA A 579 -16.23 -27.44 2.59
C ALA A 579 -15.95 -26.86 1.20
N GLU A 580 -16.19 -27.61 0.12
CA GLU A 580 -16.07 -27.15 -1.27
C GLU A 580 -17.00 -25.96 -1.55
N HIS A 581 -18.16 -25.96 -0.89
CA HIS A 581 -19.15 -24.90 -1.00
C HIS A 581 -18.78 -23.64 -0.19
N ALA A 582 -18.16 -23.83 0.98
CA ALA A 582 -17.77 -22.76 1.89
C ALA A 582 -16.44 -22.10 1.52
N TYR A 583 -15.48 -22.87 1.01
CA TYR A 583 -14.11 -22.42 0.78
C TYR A 583 -14.00 -21.19 -0.14
N PRO A 584 -14.70 -21.12 -1.30
CA PRO A 584 -14.64 -19.96 -2.19
C PRO A 584 -15.27 -18.71 -1.57
N VAL A 585 -16.29 -18.90 -0.72
CA VAL A 585 -17.02 -17.79 -0.09
C VAL A 585 -16.10 -16.97 0.80
N ARG A 586 -15.05 -17.55 1.39
CA ARG A 586 -14.10 -16.85 2.27
C ARG A 586 -13.45 -15.62 1.63
N GLU A 587 -13.14 -15.69 0.35
CA GLU A 587 -12.45 -14.61 -0.38
C GLU A 587 -13.46 -13.74 -1.15
N ASP A 588 -14.51 -14.36 -1.70
CA ASP A 588 -15.60 -13.65 -2.36
C ASP A 588 -16.33 -12.70 -1.41
N ASN A 589 -16.64 -13.13 -0.18
CA ASN A 589 -17.31 -12.26 0.78
C ASN A 589 -16.48 -11.01 1.11
N GLU A 590 -15.15 -11.12 1.25
CA GLU A 590 -14.29 -9.98 1.61
C GLU A 590 -14.39 -8.86 0.57
N HIS A 591 -14.33 -9.21 -0.71
CA HIS A 591 -14.39 -8.24 -1.79
C HIS A 591 -15.68 -7.42 -1.76
N TRP A 592 -16.82 -8.10 -1.71
CA TRP A 592 -18.14 -7.49 -1.85
C TRP A 592 -18.66 -6.85 -0.56
N THR A 593 -18.33 -7.40 0.61
CA THR A 593 -18.87 -6.94 1.90
C THR A 593 -17.93 -5.99 2.65
N VAL A 594 -16.65 -5.96 2.30
CA VAL A 594 -15.63 -5.13 3.00
C VAL A 594 -14.90 -4.21 2.04
N SER A 595 -14.08 -4.74 1.12
CA SER A 595 -13.20 -3.93 0.26
C SER A 595 -13.95 -2.92 -0.62
N ALA A 596 -14.98 -3.37 -1.35
CA ALA A 596 -15.73 -2.48 -2.24
C ALA A 596 -16.53 -1.39 -1.49
N PRO A 597 -17.28 -1.70 -0.39
CA PRO A 597 -17.90 -0.68 0.43
C PRO A 597 -16.90 0.33 1.02
N ASN A 598 -15.73 -0.12 1.49
CA ASN A 598 -14.68 0.76 2.01
C ASN A 598 -14.15 1.74 0.95
N ALA A 599 -13.89 1.25 -0.26
CA ALA A 599 -13.43 2.08 -1.37
C ALA A 599 -14.46 3.16 -1.75
N LEU A 600 -15.74 2.78 -1.86
CA LEU A 600 -16.82 3.72 -2.14
C LEU A 600 -16.94 4.80 -1.05
N LEU A 601 -16.81 4.39 0.22
CA LEU A 601 -16.88 5.32 1.35
C LEU A 601 -15.73 6.30 1.28
N ARG A 602 -14.51 5.81 1.05
CA ARG A 602 -13.30 6.61 0.90
C ARG A 602 -13.45 7.67 -0.19
N TRP A 603 -13.88 7.28 -1.39
CA TRP A 603 -14.02 8.22 -2.51
C TRP A 603 -15.09 9.30 -2.22
N ALA A 604 -16.21 8.91 -1.61
CA ALA A 604 -17.27 9.86 -1.23
C ALA A 604 -16.82 10.87 -0.16
N VAL A 605 -16.06 10.42 0.86
CA VAL A 605 -15.60 11.33 1.92
C VAL A 605 -14.44 12.22 1.47
N LEU A 606 -13.57 11.77 0.56
CA LEU A 606 -12.53 12.61 -0.01
C LEU A 606 -13.12 13.75 -0.86
N GLU A 607 -14.13 13.46 -1.68
CA GLU A 607 -14.89 14.50 -2.40
C GLU A 607 -15.52 15.50 -1.42
N ALA A 608 -16.12 15.01 -0.32
CA ALA A 608 -16.65 15.90 0.71
C ALA A 608 -15.54 16.73 1.38
N GLY A 609 -14.38 16.13 1.64
CA GLY A 609 -13.19 16.78 2.18
C GLY A 609 -12.71 17.95 1.31
N GLU A 610 -12.58 17.73 0.00
CA GLU A 610 -12.20 18.77 -0.97
C GLU A 610 -13.17 19.97 -0.94
N ARG A 611 -14.48 19.71 -0.87
CA ARG A 611 -15.50 20.76 -0.76
C ARG A 611 -15.41 21.54 0.56
N LEU A 612 -15.13 20.85 1.66
CA LEU A 612 -14.96 21.49 2.97
C LEU A 612 -13.70 22.36 3.00
N VAL A 613 -12.62 21.93 2.35
CA VAL A 613 -11.39 22.74 2.17
C VAL A 613 -11.67 23.98 1.33
N ALA A 614 -12.37 23.85 0.21
CA ALA A 614 -12.75 24.98 -0.63
C ALA A 614 -13.57 26.04 0.12
N ARG A 615 -14.28 25.65 1.19
CA ARG A 615 -15.07 26.53 2.08
C ARG A 615 -14.30 27.02 3.30
N GLY A 616 -13.06 26.57 3.51
CA GLY A 616 -12.26 26.86 4.70
C GLY A 616 -12.79 26.22 5.99
N LEU A 617 -13.61 25.16 5.88
CA LEU A 617 -14.19 24.41 7.00
C LEU A 617 -13.33 23.21 7.42
N LEU A 618 -12.32 22.89 6.62
CA LEU A 618 -11.30 21.86 6.81
C LEU A 618 -9.98 22.41 6.23
N ALA A 619 -8.83 21.99 6.76
CA ALA A 619 -7.53 22.53 6.31
C ALA A 619 -6.95 21.76 5.10
N ALA A 620 -7.13 20.45 5.05
CA ALA A 620 -6.75 19.59 3.92
C ALA A 620 -7.75 18.43 3.75
N ALA A 621 -7.94 17.93 2.53
CA ALA A 621 -9.04 17.02 2.22
C ALA A 621 -8.90 15.66 2.92
N ASP A 622 -7.67 15.15 3.04
CA ASP A 622 -7.33 13.92 3.77
C ASP A 622 -7.63 14.00 5.27
N GLN A 623 -7.69 15.21 5.84
CA GLN A 623 -8.06 15.38 7.24
C GLN A 623 -9.52 14.99 7.54
N VAL A 624 -10.33 14.75 6.51
CA VAL A 624 -11.70 14.26 6.63
C VAL A 624 -11.77 12.92 7.39
N PHE A 625 -10.73 12.08 7.34
CA PHE A 625 -10.70 10.79 8.06
C PHE A 625 -10.58 10.94 9.58
N PHE A 626 -10.24 12.13 10.08
CA PHE A 626 -10.32 12.48 11.51
C PHE A 626 -11.75 12.83 11.96
N LEU A 627 -12.72 12.82 11.05
CA LEU A 627 -14.15 13.00 11.33
C LEU A 627 -14.90 11.68 11.20
N GLU A 628 -16.02 11.58 11.88
CA GLU A 628 -17.00 10.51 11.69
C GLU A 628 -17.94 10.87 10.52
N THR A 629 -18.55 9.87 9.88
CA THR A 629 -19.38 10.10 8.67
C THR A 629 -20.55 11.07 8.91
N ASP A 630 -21.17 11.02 10.09
CA ASP A 630 -22.22 11.96 10.50
C ASP A 630 -21.71 13.40 10.68
N GLU A 631 -20.46 13.56 11.10
CA GLU A 631 -19.81 14.87 11.22
C GLU A 631 -19.48 15.44 9.84
N VAL A 632 -18.96 14.61 8.91
CA VAL A 632 -18.73 14.99 7.51
C VAL A 632 -20.03 15.44 6.86
N ARG A 633 -21.10 14.64 7.02
CA ARG A 633 -22.45 14.97 6.53
C ARG A 633 -22.96 16.29 7.10
N THR A 634 -22.78 16.51 8.40
CA THR A 634 -23.21 17.74 9.08
C THR A 634 -22.41 18.95 8.59
N ALA A 635 -21.09 18.81 8.45
CA ALA A 635 -20.23 19.86 7.93
C ALA A 635 -20.59 20.23 6.49
N LEU A 636 -20.85 19.24 5.64
CA LEU A 636 -21.24 19.43 4.25
C LEU A 636 -22.58 20.17 4.12
N LEU A 637 -23.61 19.74 4.86
CA LEU A 637 -24.97 20.27 4.74
C LEU A 637 -25.20 21.58 5.50
N LYS A 638 -24.50 21.78 6.63
CA LYS A 638 -24.73 22.92 7.54
C LYS A 638 -23.58 23.91 7.60
N GLY A 639 -22.45 23.62 6.94
CA GLY A 639 -21.29 24.50 6.93
C GLY A 639 -20.59 24.60 8.29
N VAL A 640 -20.55 23.51 9.05
CA VAL A 640 -19.87 23.47 10.36
C VAL A 640 -18.35 23.47 10.16
N ASP A 641 -17.64 24.37 10.84
CA ASP A 641 -16.17 24.38 10.86
C ASP A 641 -15.65 23.23 11.73
N THR A 642 -14.84 22.35 11.14
CA THR A 642 -14.37 21.11 11.77
C THR A 642 -12.90 21.16 12.17
N ARG A 643 -12.19 22.27 11.87
CA ARG A 643 -10.72 22.35 12.01
C ARG A 643 -10.23 22.11 13.43
N GLU A 644 -10.94 22.60 14.45
CA GLU A 644 -10.55 22.39 15.85
C GLU A 644 -10.76 20.94 16.30
N THR A 645 -11.86 20.30 15.87
CA THR A 645 -12.12 18.87 16.13
C THR A 645 -11.02 18.00 15.52
N VAL A 646 -10.69 18.28 14.26
CA VAL A 646 -9.61 17.59 13.53
C VAL A 646 -8.27 17.83 14.20
N ARG A 647 -7.96 19.07 14.59
CA ARG A 647 -6.72 19.42 15.28
C ARG A 647 -6.56 18.61 16.58
N ARG A 648 -7.60 18.54 17.41
CA ARG A 648 -7.59 17.73 18.64
C ARG A 648 -7.35 16.25 18.34
N ARG A 649 -8.12 15.65 17.41
CA ARG A 649 -8.04 14.21 17.10
C ARG A 649 -6.73 13.81 16.42
N ARG A 650 -6.11 14.71 15.65
CA ARG A 650 -4.72 14.55 15.18
C ARG A 650 -3.74 14.51 16.35
N GLY A 651 -3.92 15.36 17.36
CA GLY A 651 -3.13 15.31 18.60
C GLY A 651 -3.32 14.00 19.38
N GLU A 652 -4.55 13.49 19.47
CA GLU A 652 -4.89 12.20 20.09
C GLU A 652 -4.20 11.03 19.37
N HIS A 653 -4.32 10.99 18.03
CA HIS A 653 -3.68 9.96 17.23
C HIS A 653 -2.14 9.97 17.37
N ARG A 654 -1.52 11.16 17.42
CA ARG A 654 -0.09 11.29 17.71
C ARG A 654 0.29 10.75 19.08
N TRP A 655 -0.53 11.02 20.10
CA TRP A 655 -0.30 10.45 21.43
C TRP A 655 -0.40 8.92 21.40
N ALA A 656 -1.39 8.35 20.71
CA ALA A 656 -1.55 6.89 20.60
C ALA A 656 -0.36 6.21 19.90
N LEU A 657 0.17 6.81 18.83
CA LEU A 657 1.39 6.32 18.15
C LEU A 657 2.60 6.31 19.09
N ALA A 658 2.76 7.35 19.91
CA ALA A 658 3.83 7.43 20.91
C ALA A 658 3.63 6.49 22.11
N ASN A 659 2.41 5.99 22.31
CA ASN A 659 2.03 5.14 23.45
C ASN A 659 1.37 3.85 22.95
N PRO A 660 2.16 2.89 22.40
CA PRO A 660 1.61 1.72 21.76
C PRO A 660 0.77 0.82 22.67
N GLY A 661 0.99 0.84 23.98
CA GLY A 661 0.31 -0.06 24.92
C GLY A 661 0.77 -1.53 24.79
N PRO A 662 0.42 -2.39 25.76
CA PRO A 662 0.88 -3.79 25.80
C PRO A 662 0.18 -4.69 24.77
N ALA A 663 0.74 -5.86 24.49
CA ALA A 663 0.15 -6.85 23.58
C ALA A 663 -1.19 -7.43 24.08
N SER A 664 -1.42 -7.42 25.39
CA SER A 664 -2.70 -7.83 25.99
C SER A 664 -2.96 -7.12 27.32
N HIS A 665 -4.23 -7.10 27.73
CA HIS A 665 -4.69 -6.65 29.03
C HIS A 665 -5.53 -7.74 29.72
N GLY A 666 -5.50 -7.78 31.05
CA GLY A 666 -6.25 -8.73 31.87
C GLY A 666 -5.58 -10.10 32.00
N GLU A 667 -6.20 -10.99 32.76
CA GLU A 667 -5.70 -12.36 32.96
C GLU A 667 -6.16 -13.29 31.85
N ARG A 668 -5.23 -14.06 31.27
CA ARG A 668 -5.56 -15.03 30.24
C ARG A 668 -6.52 -16.09 30.81
N PRO A 669 -7.66 -16.37 30.16
CA PRO A 669 -8.58 -17.38 30.63
C PRO A 669 -7.92 -18.76 30.65
N GLY A 670 -8.32 -19.59 31.61
CA GLY A 670 -7.91 -20.99 31.70
C GLY A 670 -8.38 -21.83 30.51
N PRO A 671 -7.98 -23.11 30.45
CA PRO A 671 -8.41 -24.00 29.38
C PRO A 671 -9.94 -24.10 29.32
N PRO A 672 -10.52 -24.24 28.11
CA PRO A 672 -11.96 -24.36 27.96
C PRO A 672 -12.49 -25.61 28.72
N PRO A 673 -13.74 -25.57 29.22
CA PRO A 673 -14.34 -26.73 29.88
C PRO A 673 -14.46 -27.92 28.91
N SER A 674 -14.48 -29.14 29.45
CA SER A 674 -14.70 -30.34 28.63
C SER A 674 -16.08 -30.29 27.96
N MET A 675 -16.11 -30.68 26.69
CA MET A 675 -17.33 -30.77 25.88
C MET A 675 -17.90 -32.20 25.83
N ASP A 676 -17.29 -33.17 26.50
CA ASP A 676 -17.60 -34.61 26.34
C ASP A 676 -19.06 -34.95 26.66
N GLN A 677 -19.67 -34.21 27.59
CA GLN A 677 -21.05 -34.43 28.04
C GLN A 677 -22.10 -33.67 27.21
N LEU A 678 -21.69 -32.85 26.23
CA LEU A 678 -22.60 -32.08 25.39
C LEU A 678 -23.13 -32.92 24.22
N PRO A 679 -24.28 -32.56 23.61
CA PRO A 679 -24.79 -33.20 22.39
C PRO A 679 -23.76 -33.22 21.25
N ALA A 680 -23.84 -34.19 20.35
CA ALA A 680 -22.87 -34.37 19.26
C ALA A 680 -22.79 -33.13 18.36
N GLU A 681 -23.95 -32.53 18.08
CA GLU A 681 -24.12 -31.30 17.30
C GLU A 681 -23.32 -30.14 17.90
N VAL A 682 -23.35 -30.01 19.23
CA VAL A 682 -22.63 -28.95 19.96
C VAL A 682 -21.13 -29.23 19.94
N ARG A 683 -20.72 -30.48 20.19
CA ARG A 683 -19.30 -30.88 20.17
C ARG A 683 -18.67 -30.65 18.81
N GLU A 684 -19.35 -31.02 17.73
CA GLU A 684 -18.86 -30.82 16.36
C GLU A 684 -18.82 -29.34 15.98
N THR A 685 -19.84 -28.56 16.37
CA THR A 685 -19.90 -27.11 16.08
C THR A 685 -18.81 -26.36 16.82
N MET A 686 -18.70 -26.54 18.14
CA MET A 686 -17.66 -25.88 18.94
C MET A 686 -16.27 -26.39 18.62
N GLY A 687 -16.11 -27.71 18.41
CA GLY A 687 -14.85 -28.30 18.00
C GLY A 687 -14.39 -27.77 16.64
N GLY A 688 -15.29 -27.67 15.66
CA GLY A 688 -15.00 -27.09 14.36
C GLY A 688 -14.66 -25.60 14.44
N PHE A 689 -15.42 -24.82 15.20
CA PHE A 689 -15.13 -23.40 15.42
C PHE A 689 -13.75 -23.17 16.04
N LEU A 690 -13.43 -23.90 17.12
CA LEU A 690 -12.13 -23.82 17.79
C LEU A 690 -10.98 -24.29 16.89
N TRP A 691 -11.21 -25.37 16.11
CA TRP A 691 -10.26 -25.83 15.11
C TRP A 691 -9.97 -24.72 14.10
N THR A 692 -10.98 -24.07 13.55
CA THR A 692 -10.79 -22.96 12.61
C THR A 692 -10.04 -21.79 13.24
N LEU A 693 -10.40 -21.35 14.44
CA LEU A 693 -9.70 -20.25 15.13
C LEU A 693 -8.21 -20.57 15.34
N GLN A 694 -7.89 -21.80 15.73
CA GLN A 694 -6.51 -22.25 15.92
C GLN A 694 -5.69 -22.17 14.62
N HIS A 695 -6.31 -22.54 13.49
CA HIS A 695 -5.66 -22.60 12.18
C HIS A 695 -5.75 -21.30 11.38
N MET A 696 -6.60 -20.34 11.75
CA MET A 696 -6.61 -18.97 11.22
C MET A 696 -5.54 -18.11 11.90
N ASN A 697 -5.51 -18.13 13.24
CA ASN A 697 -4.63 -17.26 14.04
C ASN A 697 -3.23 -17.85 14.23
N GLY A 698 -2.95 -19.06 13.72
CA GLY A 698 -1.64 -19.70 13.79
C GLY A 698 -1.18 -19.93 15.24
N ALA A 699 -2.01 -20.56 16.08
CA ALA A 699 -1.77 -20.60 17.52
C ALA A 699 -0.51 -21.38 17.94
N SER A 700 0.60 -20.65 17.99
CA SER A 700 1.59 -20.46 19.05
C SER A 700 2.95 -20.30 18.38
N PRO A 701 3.77 -19.26 18.71
CA PRO A 701 5.13 -19.21 18.23
C PRO A 701 5.78 -20.53 18.65
N ALA A 702 6.29 -21.30 17.69
CA ALA A 702 7.29 -22.28 18.03
C ALA A 702 8.32 -21.53 18.89
N ALA A 703 8.63 -22.04 20.09
CA ALA A 703 9.70 -21.44 20.88
C ALA A 703 10.91 -21.28 19.95
N PRO A 704 11.50 -20.08 19.82
CA PRO A 704 12.58 -19.84 18.88
C PRO A 704 13.65 -20.89 19.12
N ARG A 705 13.82 -21.81 18.16
CA ARG A 705 14.84 -22.84 18.24
C ARG A 705 16.12 -22.23 17.72
N THR A 706 17.12 -22.29 18.59
CA THR A 706 18.48 -21.75 18.46
C THR A 706 19.33 -22.56 17.48
N ASP A 707 18.87 -22.76 16.25
CA ASP A 707 19.76 -23.23 15.19
C ASP A 707 19.89 -22.12 14.16
N ALA A 708 21.07 -21.49 14.10
CA ALA A 708 21.32 -20.30 13.28
C ALA A 708 21.16 -20.55 11.77
N ALA A 709 20.98 -21.80 11.35
CA ALA A 709 20.85 -22.22 9.97
C ALA A 709 19.41 -22.56 9.53
N THR A 710 18.40 -22.51 10.42
CA THR A 710 17.03 -22.92 10.07
C THR A 710 15.96 -22.14 10.82
N VAL A 711 15.02 -21.55 10.07
CA VAL A 711 13.78 -20.94 10.61
C VAL A 711 12.65 -21.96 10.51
N THR A 712 11.82 -22.08 11.53
CA THR A 712 10.69 -23.02 11.58
C THR A 712 9.37 -22.27 11.72
N GLY A 713 8.32 -22.77 11.07
CA GLY A 713 6.97 -22.26 11.18
C GLY A 713 5.92 -23.35 10.94
N VAL A 714 4.71 -22.91 10.63
CA VAL A 714 3.56 -23.74 10.30
C VAL A 714 3.55 -24.01 8.78
N PRO A 715 3.38 -25.27 8.34
CA PRO A 715 3.16 -25.60 6.93
C PRO A 715 1.93 -24.86 6.36
N GLY A 716 2.16 -23.99 5.37
CA GLY A 716 1.11 -23.21 4.70
C GLY A 716 0.67 -23.85 3.39
N SER A 717 1.64 -24.19 2.54
CA SER A 717 1.44 -24.77 1.22
C SER A 717 2.59 -25.71 0.90
N ALA A 718 2.28 -26.93 0.44
CA ALA A 718 3.26 -27.99 0.22
C ALA A 718 4.19 -27.69 -0.96
N GLY A 719 5.37 -28.32 -0.93
CA GLY A 719 6.41 -28.18 -1.96
C GLY A 719 7.73 -27.67 -1.39
N ARG A 720 8.75 -27.60 -2.24
CA ARG A 720 10.09 -27.13 -1.87
C ARG A 720 10.66 -26.27 -2.99
N ALA A 721 11.14 -25.08 -2.62
CA ALA A 721 11.75 -24.16 -3.57
C ALA A 721 12.92 -23.39 -2.94
N THR A 722 13.87 -23.00 -3.78
CA THR A 722 15.04 -22.21 -3.39
C THR A 722 15.01 -20.90 -4.15
N GLY A 723 15.28 -19.80 -3.46
CA GLY A 723 15.35 -18.48 -4.07
C GLY A 723 16.00 -17.45 -3.16
N THR A 724 16.08 -16.22 -3.66
CA THR A 724 16.65 -15.08 -2.95
C THR A 724 15.59 -14.47 -2.03
N VAL A 725 15.93 -14.23 -0.77
CA VAL A 725 15.06 -13.59 0.22
C VAL A 725 14.81 -12.14 -0.17
N ARG A 726 13.53 -11.76 -0.20
CA ARG A 726 13.05 -10.37 -0.18
C ARG A 726 12.14 -10.18 1.02
N VAL A 727 12.64 -9.43 2.00
CA VAL A 727 11.88 -8.97 3.16
C VAL A 727 11.05 -7.76 2.73
N VAL A 728 9.73 -7.95 2.68
CA VAL A 728 8.74 -6.94 2.28
C VAL A 728 7.81 -6.72 3.47
N ARG A 729 7.79 -5.49 4.02
CA ARG A 729 7.00 -5.17 5.21
C ARG A 729 5.57 -4.74 4.87
N ASP A 730 5.42 -4.04 3.76
CA ASP A 730 4.16 -3.50 3.28
C ASP A 730 4.18 -3.32 1.74
N GLU A 731 3.05 -2.91 1.18
CA GLU A 731 2.81 -2.82 -0.25
C GLU A 731 3.66 -1.77 -0.97
N SER A 732 4.23 -0.81 -0.24
CA SER A 732 5.12 0.20 -0.84
C SER A 732 6.46 -0.39 -1.28
N GLU A 733 6.81 -1.56 -0.75
CA GLU A 733 8.06 -2.28 -1.03
C GLU A 733 7.89 -3.39 -2.10
N PHE A 734 6.76 -3.43 -2.81
CA PHE A 734 6.51 -4.41 -3.87
C PHE A 734 7.53 -4.33 -5.02
N ASP A 735 8.18 -3.19 -5.21
CA ASP A 735 9.26 -2.96 -6.17
C ASP A 735 10.51 -3.84 -5.93
N LYS A 736 10.69 -4.36 -4.72
CA LYS A 736 11.80 -5.27 -4.39
C LYS A 736 11.63 -6.67 -4.97
N ILE A 737 10.39 -7.08 -5.23
CA ILE A 737 10.05 -8.47 -5.52
C ILE A 737 10.44 -8.76 -6.97
N GLN A 738 11.26 -9.78 -7.17
CA GLN A 738 11.59 -10.28 -8.50
C GLN A 738 11.04 -11.70 -8.68
N ALA A 739 10.85 -12.08 -9.95
CA ALA A 739 10.43 -13.43 -10.27
C ALA A 739 11.48 -14.45 -9.77
N GLY A 740 10.99 -15.49 -9.08
CA GLY A 740 11.83 -16.52 -8.45
C GLY A 740 12.32 -16.17 -7.04
N ASP A 741 11.93 -15.02 -6.47
CA ASP A 741 12.30 -14.67 -5.10
C ASP A 741 11.49 -15.44 -4.04
N VAL A 742 12.07 -15.55 -2.85
CA VAL A 742 11.39 -15.98 -1.63
C VAL A 742 10.89 -14.73 -0.90
N LEU A 743 9.59 -14.53 -0.89
CA LEU A 743 8.96 -13.41 -0.20
C LEU A 743 8.89 -13.68 1.31
N VAL A 744 9.42 -12.77 2.12
CA VAL A 744 9.37 -12.81 3.58
C VAL A 744 8.62 -11.58 4.08
N CYS A 745 7.51 -11.73 4.80
CA CYS A 745 6.72 -10.58 5.27
C CYS A 745 6.07 -10.81 6.63
N PRO A 746 5.68 -9.77 7.38
CA PRO A 746 5.05 -9.95 8.68
C PRO A 746 3.67 -10.63 8.54
N ILE A 747 2.89 -10.15 7.57
CA ILE A 747 1.55 -10.61 7.22
C ILE A 747 1.24 -10.19 5.79
N THR A 748 0.26 -10.82 5.16
CA THR A 748 -0.24 -10.44 3.82
C THR A 748 -1.63 -9.84 3.94
N SER A 749 -1.93 -8.85 3.10
CA SER A 749 -3.27 -8.29 2.90
C SER A 749 -3.84 -8.77 1.56
N PRO A 750 -5.16 -8.63 1.29
CA PRO A 750 -5.78 -9.10 0.06
C PRO A 750 -5.20 -8.56 -1.24
N VAL A 751 -4.47 -7.44 -1.22
CA VAL A 751 -3.82 -6.90 -2.43
C VAL A 751 -2.56 -7.68 -2.81
N TRP A 752 -1.93 -8.39 -1.88
CA TRP A 752 -0.68 -9.14 -2.14
C TRP A 752 -0.87 -10.27 -3.14
N SER A 753 -2.10 -10.73 -3.40
CA SER A 753 -2.39 -11.75 -4.42
C SER A 753 -1.82 -11.41 -5.81
N VAL A 754 -1.55 -10.13 -6.08
CA VAL A 754 -0.99 -9.66 -7.36
C VAL A 754 0.49 -10.00 -7.55
N VAL A 755 1.27 -10.16 -6.47
CA VAL A 755 2.72 -10.46 -6.55
C VAL A 755 3.03 -11.95 -6.47
N PHE A 756 2.10 -12.76 -5.97
CA PHE A 756 2.30 -14.19 -5.73
C PHE A 756 2.71 -15.00 -6.98
N PRO A 757 2.13 -14.79 -8.18
CA PRO A 757 2.44 -15.62 -9.34
C PRO A 757 3.94 -15.66 -9.74
N GLY A 758 4.73 -14.66 -9.34
CA GLY A 758 6.16 -14.60 -9.62
C GLY A 758 7.05 -15.25 -8.55
N LEU A 759 6.52 -15.64 -7.39
CA LEU A 759 7.34 -16.08 -6.26
C LEU A 759 7.81 -17.53 -6.39
N ALA A 760 9.03 -17.81 -5.90
CA ALA A 760 9.49 -19.17 -5.69
C ALA A 760 8.92 -19.77 -4.40
N ALA A 761 8.83 -18.98 -3.32
CA ALA A 761 8.25 -19.41 -2.04
C ALA A 761 7.76 -18.21 -1.21
N LEU A 762 6.97 -18.49 -0.18
CA LEU A 762 6.44 -17.50 0.78
C LEU A 762 6.79 -17.85 2.23
N VAL A 763 7.21 -16.86 3.00
CA VAL A 763 7.44 -16.94 4.44
C VAL A 763 6.71 -15.80 5.15
N THR A 764 5.96 -16.11 6.20
CA THR A 764 5.26 -15.08 7.01
C THR A 764 5.49 -15.23 8.50
N ASP A 765 5.62 -14.11 9.22
CA ASP A 765 5.78 -14.11 10.68
C ASP A 765 4.49 -14.49 11.41
N THR A 766 3.34 -14.22 10.79
CA THR A 766 2.01 -14.46 11.35
C THR A 766 1.10 -15.17 10.35
N GLY A 767 0.08 -15.85 10.88
CA GLY A 767 -0.93 -16.53 10.08
C GLY A 767 -0.85 -18.05 10.16
N GLY A 768 -2.00 -18.73 10.10
CA GLY A 768 -2.05 -20.19 10.10
C GLY A 768 -2.43 -20.78 8.73
N ALA A 769 -2.66 -22.09 8.69
CA ALA A 769 -3.05 -22.82 7.48
C ALA A 769 -4.38 -22.34 6.85
N LEU A 770 -5.21 -21.59 7.57
CA LEU A 770 -6.42 -20.97 7.02
C LEU A 770 -6.25 -19.47 6.73
N SER A 771 -5.04 -18.93 6.81
CA SER A 771 -4.77 -17.53 6.48
C SER A 771 -4.87 -17.26 4.98
N HIS A 772 -5.03 -15.98 4.63
CA HIS A 772 -5.02 -15.55 3.23
C HIS A 772 -3.74 -16.00 2.52
N ALA A 773 -2.56 -15.72 3.09
CA ALA A 773 -1.25 -16.19 2.61
C ALA A 773 -1.24 -17.69 2.26
N ALA A 774 -1.71 -18.56 3.17
CA ALA A 774 -1.75 -20.00 2.95
C ALA A 774 -2.64 -20.39 1.76
N ILE A 775 -3.83 -19.78 1.66
CA ILE A 775 -4.78 -20.08 0.60
C ILE A 775 -4.19 -19.67 -0.74
N ILE A 776 -3.78 -18.42 -0.88
CA ILE A 776 -3.22 -17.90 -2.14
C ILE A 776 -1.98 -18.70 -2.56
N ALA A 777 -1.09 -19.04 -1.63
CA ALA A 777 0.07 -19.86 -1.92
C ALA A 777 -0.32 -21.24 -2.50
N ARG A 778 -1.37 -21.89 -1.99
CA ARG A 778 -1.87 -23.16 -2.55
C ARG A 778 -2.49 -23.01 -3.93
N GLU A 779 -3.27 -21.94 -4.13
CA GLU A 779 -3.90 -21.67 -5.42
C GLU A 779 -2.85 -21.52 -6.54
N TYR A 780 -1.68 -20.95 -6.22
CA TYR A 780 -0.55 -20.84 -7.15
C TYR A 780 0.46 -21.99 -7.06
N GLY A 781 0.31 -22.93 -6.13
CA GLY A 781 1.27 -24.03 -5.91
C GLY A 781 2.64 -23.57 -5.41
N ILE A 782 2.69 -22.44 -4.71
CA ILE A 782 3.91 -21.86 -4.14
C ILE A 782 4.15 -22.49 -2.76
N PRO A 783 5.33 -23.04 -2.47
CA PRO A 783 5.70 -23.51 -1.14
C PRO A 783 5.60 -22.38 -0.11
N ALA A 784 4.95 -22.61 1.03
CA ALA A 784 4.78 -21.57 2.04
C ALA A 784 4.98 -22.06 3.48
N VAL A 785 5.69 -21.26 4.28
CA VAL A 785 5.90 -21.43 5.73
C VAL A 785 5.36 -20.20 6.45
N LEU A 786 4.43 -20.38 7.38
CA LEU A 786 3.73 -19.29 8.05
C LEU A 786 3.99 -19.29 9.56
N ALA A 787 3.58 -18.24 10.26
CA ALA A 787 3.74 -18.13 11.72
C ALA A 787 5.16 -18.46 12.22
N THR A 788 6.19 -17.99 11.51
CA THR A 788 7.58 -18.14 11.96
C THR A 788 7.86 -17.34 13.23
N GLY A 789 7.08 -16.29 13.50
CA GLY A 789 7.21 -15.40 14.64
C GLY A 789 8.32 -14.36 14.49
N ASP A 790 9.44 -14.72 13.89
CA ASP A 790 10.63 -13.87 13.74
C ASP A 790 11.28 -13.92 12.34
N GLY A 791 10.63 -14.50 11.34
CA GLY A 791 11.15 -14.68 9.98
C GLY A 791 11.66 -13.38 9.34
N THR A 792 10.93 -12.27 9.46
CA THR A 792 11.37 -10.95 8.92
C THR A 792 12.56 -10.33 9.67
N SER A 793 12.93 -10.88 10.82
CA SER A 793 14.10 -10.48 11.60
C SER A 793 15.25 -11.48 11.51
N ALA A 794 14.94 -12.76 11.31
CA ALA A 794 15.91 -13.86 11.19
C ALA A 794 16.48 -13.98 9.77
N LEU A 795 15.71 -13.62 8.75
CA LEU A 795 16.13 -13.65 7.34
C LEU A 795 16.44 -12.22 6.86
N ALA A 796 17.53 -12.05 6.12
CA ALA A 796 17.93 -10.76 5.56
C ALA A 796 17.78 -10.74 4.03
N ASP A 797 17.51 -9.56 3.48
CA ASP A 797 17.47 -9.32 2.03
C ASP A 797 18.73 -9.87 1.35
N GLY A 798 18.53 -10.59 0.24
CA GLY A 798 19.62 -11.15 -0.57
C GLY A 798 20.14 -12.52 -0.11
N MET A 799 19.71 -13.04 1.04
CA MET A 799 20.05 -14.41 1.45
C MET A 799 19.46 -15.43 0.48
N VAL A 800 20.16 -16.55 0.24
CA VAL A 800 19.57 -17.68 -0.49
C VAL A 800 19.03 -18.68 0.53
N VAL A 801 17.75 -19.01 0.41
CA VAL A 801 17.08 -19.95 1.32
C VAL A 801 16.35 -21.03 0.54
N THR A 802 16.24 -22.21 1.15
CA THR A 802 15.30 -23.24 0.70
C THR A 802 14.12 -23.30 1.64
N VAL A 803 12.94 -23.04 1.10
CA VAL A 803 11.67 -23.17 1.82
C VAL A 803 11.09 -24.55 1.54
N ASP A 804 10.87 -25.34 2.59
CA ASP A 804 10.08 -26.57 2.56
C ASP A 804 8.75 -26.29 3.24
N GLY A 805 7.74 -26.01 2.42
CA GLY A 805 6.38 -25.70 2.89
C GLY A 805 5.61 -26.93 3.37
N THR A 806 6.14 -28.14 3.14
CA THR A 806 5.56 -29.40 3.69
C THR A 806 6.06 -29.63 5.10
N ALA A 807 7.36 -29.45 5.33
CA ALA A 807 7.99 -29.61 6.63
C ALA A 807 7.79 -28.40 7.56
N GLY A 808 7.48 -27.22 7.00
CA GLY A 808 7.37 -25.98 7.77
C GLY A 808 8.74 -25.38 8.12
N THR A 809 9.74 -25.55 7.26
CA THR A 809 11.13 -25.17 7.54
C THR A 809 11.72 -24.31 6.43
N VAL A 810 12.59 -23.38 6.81
CA VAL A 810 13.38 -22.54 5.90
C VAL A 810 14.85 -22.75 6.22
N GLU A 811 15.59 -23.38 5.32
CA GLU A 811 17.02 -23.65 5.43
C GLU A 811 17.82 -22.49 4.84
N ILE A 812 18.74 -21.92 5.63
CA ILE A 812 19.60 -20.81 5.21
C ILE A 812 20.86 -21.39 4.56
N HIS A 813 21.14 -21.02 3.31
CA HIS A 813 22.39 -21.39 2.66
C HIS A 813 23.47 -20.39 3.03
N ALA A 814 24.64 -20.88 3.44
CA ALA A 814 25.81 -20.02 3.65
C ALA A 814 26.22 -19.40 2.31
N GLY A 815 26.20 -18.07 2.25
CA GLY A 815 26.64 -17.27 1.11
C GLY A 815 28.15 -17.19 0.97
#